data_AF-A0AAX6FYK6-F1
#
_entry.id   AF-A0AAX6FYK6-F1
#
_cell.length_a   1.000
_cell.length_b   1.000
_cell.length_c   1.000
_cell.angle_alpha   90.00
_cell.angle_beta   90.00
_cell.angle_gamma   90.00
#
_symmetry.space_group_name_H-M   'P 1'
#
loop_
_entity.id
_entity.type
_entity.pdbx_description
1 polymer ?
#
loop_
_entity_poly.entity_id
_entity_poly.type
_entity_poly.pdbx_seq_one_letter_code
_entity_poly.pdbx_strand_id
1 'polypeptide(L)'
;MSDQLVAISFTNKGGFHFLLGAVYGHNDRRRRETLWQDIIRLSSLARHRHLPLLIMGDFNATLYRGEKLGGRPVPDQILSDFQSCLLQSGLRDLERIGHIWTWHNKAEVSRVACQLDRALGNSDWFRLFPSSVAEGLPAGTSDHSPILVRFVESPRWRARPFRYDNSWFLSAGYEETVAGGLGQEVDGTAQFCMVHRLKSAKRAIRDWVRALPRTSLQEKEAELRDLQAELQGDMLSGELATREKSLAAEVNTLRLQQEISAAQRAKCSWLKDGDRCTKFFYDVIRARQHRNHIQRLIGRDGRLVTDQVAIQDEAVQFYSELYHQTDYPSVFPQLITKTLITEYGNSLLMAPIRMAEVETIVMQADASKAPGPDGFSSGFYKRHWNSLKAPVLAAVQEFFDTGKLLKELNHTFLTLVPKKEGATSLADFRPIACCNYLYKIITHLMCRRMEEAMQCLVSRNQAAFIKGRSIAEHSLLAHELIREFHKPGGMKACVKLDLRKAYDTVNRDFLCHLMGAMGFSETWVDRVRECITSPTFSVLIQGIPYGFFGSSRGLRQGDPLSPYLFTLVMEYFTCLMDIAVHRERIVPIYSRVSPVVSHLIYADDLLVLLRPSMRGMRELAAVMEEFGQLSGLRLNRDKSKVYFSNSCTLKEERAMELGVEKGDLPVKYLGVPLSVNYAKDRDCQSLVDFAQRRVEGWQAAGLSFGGRIELVRSVISAIALFWLQSIMVPLATIRKIEGICAKFIWHGGIHAISWEQLCRPRKEGGVGLRSLVSVREAAGIKLAWRFLQGDSLWSAWMTSRYLRGRNFWVCEIDNNFSVSFKHILRARPVLRTALRRRMREGRETDLWLDPWISGQSLLEIMGPQRDGVAYRGLTCRHIIRGGVWRPEEYRFTATVVEEIRQVQITPTALSDVWMWAPPGRSEGAGEFRFSSCYDLVRPHFDDIEEYDFVWGKGLARKMQLSAYKLVLGRLLTRDRLLRFGVPVPDPKCVLCETEPESIGHLFFQCHMAWNIWAEQSRRHLGGVGRERDFREILKWIGDRRGMEQSWARRARLRLAASVWHVWRERNRRIYEGLSTPVVGILHNIESDVLVMSP
;
A
#
# COMPACT_ATOMS: atom_id res chain seq x y z
N MET A 1 -38.05 -6.65 -17.28
CA MET A 1 -37.45 -5.65 -16.37
C MET A 1 -38.59 -4.96 -15.65
N SER A 2 -38.37 -4.44 -14.45
CA SER A 2 -39.32 -3.60 -13.72
C SER A 2 -39.59 -2.30 -14.47
N ASP A 3 -40.60 -1.57 -14.01
CA ASP A 3 -40.97 -0.22 -14.42
C ASP A 3 -39.90 0.84 -14.09
N GLN A 4 -38.84 0.48 -13.37
CA GLN A 4 -37.76 1.37 -12.93
C GLN A 4 -36.52 1.36 -13.87
N LEU A 5 -36.45 0.44 -14.84
CA LEU A 5 -35.31 0.32 -15.77
C LEU A 5 -35.78 0.07 -17.20
N VAL A 6 -35.42 0.98 -18.10
CA VAL A 6 -35.59 0.82 -19.55
C VAL A 6 -34.23 0.54 -20.18
N ALA A 7 -34.10 -0.60 -20.86
CA ALA A 7 -32.89 -0.95 -21.60
C ALA A 7 -33.07 -0.71 -23.10
N ILE A 8 -32.12 0.00 -23.71
CA ILE A 8 -32.12 0.38 -25.11
C ILE A 8 -30.84 -0.16 -25.74
N SER A 9 -30.95 -0.76 -26.93
CA SER A 9 -29.81 -1.16 -27.73
C SER A 9 -29.53 -0.12 -28.80
N PHE A 10 -28.29 0.36 -28.88
CA PHE A 10 -27.85 1.33 -29.87
C PHE A 10 -26.91 0.66 -30.87
N THR A 11 -27.24 0.79 -32.15
CA THR A 11 -26.39 0.38 -33.26
C THR A 11 -26.17 1.56 -34.20
N ASN A 12 -24.91 1.97 -34.38
CA ASN A 12 -24.49 2.99 -35.34
C ASN A 12 -24.38 2.39 -36.75
N LYS A 13 -24.61 3.19 -37.80
CA LYS A 13 -24.38 2.86 -39.22
C LYS A 13 -23.00 2.25 -39.54
N GLY A 14 -21.98 2.52 -38.73
CA GLY A 14 -20.64 1.90 -38.80
C GLY A 14 -20.49 0.55 -38.08
N GLY A 15 -21.59 -0.10 -37.68
CA GLY A 15 -21.58 -1.42 -37.04
C GLY A 15 -21.26 -1.44 -35.54
N PHE A 16 -21.12 -0.27 -34.91
CA PHE A 16 -20.85 -0.15 -33.48
C PHE A 16 -22.11 -0.36 -32.63
N HIS A 17 -22.06 -1.25 -31.64
CA HIS A 17 -23.19 -1.65 -30.80
C HIS A 17 -22.92 -1.48 -29.30
N PHE A 18 -23.83 -0.84 -28.56
CA PHE A 18 -23.80 -0.78 -27.08
C PHE A 18 -25.21 -0.81 -26.46
N LEU A 19 -25.28 -1.10 -25.15
CA LEU A 19 -26.51 -1.09 -24.37
C LEU A 19 -26.57 0.14 -23.45
N LEU A 20 -27.73 0.79 -23.39
CA LEU A 20 -28.04 1.89 -22.47
C LEU A 20 -29.18 1.48 -21.54
N GLY A 21 -28.97 1.53 -20.23
CA GLY A 21 -30.03 1.45 -19.24
C GLY A 21 -30.41 2.85 -18.74
N ALA A 22 -31.67 3.26 -18.91
CA ALA A 22 -32.22 4.46 -18.29
C ALA A 22 -32.95 4.06 -16.99
N VAL A 23 -32.56 4.67 -15.86
CA VAL A 23 -33.06 4.32 -14.53
C VAL A 23 -33.91 5.44 -13.93
N TYR A 24 -35.03 5.05 -13.32
CA TYR A 24 -35.79 5.88 -12.41
C TYR A 24 -36.21 5.03 -11.21
N GLY A 25 -35.42 5.06 -10.15
CA GLY A 25 -35.61 4.21 -8.97
C GLY A 25 -36.68 4.73 -8.02
N HIS A 26 -37.45 3.85 -7.40
CA HIS A 26 -38.44 4.24 -6.39
C HIS A 26 -37.81 4.76 -5.10
N ASN A 27 -38.46 5.71 -4.44
CA ASN A 27 -38.07 6.17 -3.10
C ASN A 27 -38.19 5.09 -2.01
N ASP A 28 -39.13 4.15 -2.15
CA ASP A 28 -39.28 3.02 -1.24
C ASP A 28 -38.18 1.97 -1.48
N ARG A 29 -37.42 1.66 -0.42
CA ARG A 29 -36.36 0.65 -0.41
C ARG A 29 -36.84 -0.71 -0.92
N ARG A 30 -38.00 -1.22 -0.47
CA ARG A 30 -38.47 -2.56 -0.82
C ARG A 30 -38.79 -2.66 -2.31
N ARG A 31 -39.41 -1.62 -2.87
CA ARG A 31 -39.70 -1.55 -4.31
C ARG A 31 -38.44 -1.41 -5.16
N ARG A 32 -37.37 -0.86 -4.60
CA ARG A 32 -36.07 -0.72 -5.29
C ARG A 32 -35.27 -2.02 -5.38
N GLU A 33 -35.59 -3.04 -4.58
CA GLU A 33 -34.90 -4.33 -4.65
C GLU A 33 -35.06 -4.99 -6.03
N THR A 34 -36.19 -4.78 -6.71
CA THR A 34 -36.43 -5.28 -8.08
C THR A 34 -35.52 -4.57 -9.10
N LEU A 35 -35.35 -3.25 -8.98
CA LEU A 35 -34.40 -2.49 -9.81
C LEU A 35 -32.97 -3.04 -9.68
N TRP A 36 -32.52 -3.35 -8.46
CA TRP A 36 -31.19 -3.95 -8.24
C TRP A 36 -31.02 -5.28 -8.96
N GLN A 37 -32.04 -6.14 -8.90
CA GLN A 37 -32.03 -7.41 -9.61
C GLN A 37 -32.02 -7.24 -11.13
N ASP A 38 -32.76 -6.26 -11.67
CA ASP A 38 -32.78 -5.98 -13.11
C ASP A 38 -31.43 -5.47 -13.62
N ILE A 39 -30.79 -4.56 -12.88
CA ILE A 39 -29.45 -4.06 -13.22
C ILE A 39 -28.44 -5.22 -13.24
N ILE A 40 -28.50 -6.13 -12.26
CA ILE A 40 -27.63 -7.31 -12.22
C ILE A 40 -27.87 -8.23 -13.43
N ARG A 41 -29.14 -8.48 -13.78
CA ARG A 41 -29.51 -9.30 -14.95
C ARG A 41 -29.03 -8.68 -16.25
N LEU A 42 -29.28 -7.38 -16.47
CA LEU A 42 -28.84 -6.67 -17.67
C LEU A 42 -27.31 -6.67 -17.79
N SER A 43 -26.62 -6.46 -16.67
CA SER A 43 -25.15 -6.48 -16.64
C SER A 43 -24.60 -7.87 -16.91
N SER A 44 -25.26 -8.93 -16.45
CA SER A 44 -24.92 -10.32 -16.77
C SER A 44 -25.06 -10.58 -18.28
N LEU A 45 -26.19 -10.18 -18.87
CA LEU A 45 -26.44 -10.30 -20.32
C LEU A 45 -25.35 -9.59 -21.14
N ALA A 46 -25.05 -8.33 -20.79
CA ALA A 46 -24.02 -7.54 -21.47
C ALA A 46 -22.64 -8.21 -21.38
N ARG A 47 -22.31 -8.78 -20.20
CA ARG A 47 -21.04 -9.49 -19.96
C ARG A 47 -20.93 -10.75 -20.80
N HIS A 48 -21.98 -11.55 -20.89
CA HIS A 48 -22.01 -12.78 -21.71
C HIS A 48 -21.86 -12.50 -23.20
N ARG A 49 -22.39 -11.37 -23.67
CA ARG A 49 -22.27 -10.94 -25.08
C ARG A 49 -21.08 -10.02 -25.37
N HIS A 50 -20.23 -9.77 -24.37
CA HIS A 50 -19.11 -8.82 -24.46
C HIS A 50 -19.50 -7.43 -24.97
N LEU A 51 -20.68 -6.95 -24.58
CA LEU A 51 -21.23 -5.67 -25.00
C LEU A 51 -20.87 -4.54 -24.01
N PRO A 52 -20.54 -3.33 -24.51
CA PRO A 52 -20.46 -2.13 -23.68
C PRO A 52 -21.83 -1.80 -23.09
N LEU A 53 -21.88 -1.54 -21.79
CA LEU A 53 -23.10 -1.17 -21.07
C LEU A 53 -22.88 0.13 -20.31
N LEU A 54 -23.75 1.10 -20.55
CA LEU A 54 -23.92 2.31 -19.75
C LEU A 54 -25.28 2.27 -19.08
N ILE A 55 -25.37 2.53 -17.78
CA ILE A 55 -26.64 2.71 -17.06
C ILE A 55 -26.63 4.09 -16.43
N MET A 56 -27.63 4.93 -16.70
CA MET A 56 -27.70 6.28 -16.15
C MET A 56 -29.12 6.70 -15.78
N GLY A 57 -29.23 7.66 -14.87
CA GLY A 57 -30.51 8.20 -14.39
C GLY A 57 -30.53 8.37 -12.89
N ASP A 58 -31.74 8.47 -12.33
CA ASP A 58 -31.98 8.67 -10.90
C ASP A 58 -32.13 7.33 -10.19
N PHE A 59 -31.18 6.99 -9.32
CA PHE A 59 -31.20 5.74 -8.56
C PHE A 59 -31.94 5.87 -7.22
N ASN A 60 -32.28 7.10 -6.81
CA ASN A 60 -32.81 7.46 -5.50
C ASN A 60 -32.00 6.89 -4.31
N ALA A 61 -30.73 6.54 -4.53
CA ALA A 61 -29.84 5.88 -3.59
C ALA A 61 -28.47 6.57 -3.55
N THR A 62 -27.90 6.70 -2.35
CA THR A 62 -26.51 7.12 -2.16
C THR A 62 -25.63 5.89 -1.95
N LEU A 63 -24.37 5.94 -2.38
CA LEU A 63 -23.36 4.92 -2.14
C LEU A 63 -22.61 5.16 -0.83
N TYR A 64 -22.39 6.41 -0.45
CA TYR A 64 -21.67 6.75 0.77
C TYR A 64 -22.43 7.76 1.61
N ARG A 65 -22.18 7.75 2.93
CA ARG A 65 -22.79 8.72 3.87
C ARG A 65 -22.45 10.17 3.50
N GLY A 66 -21.25 10.41 2.94
CA GLY A 66 -20.81 11.73 2.50
C GLY A 66 -21.49 12.28 1.25
N GLU A 67 -22.34 11.48 0.58
CA GLU A 67 -23.10 11.89 -0.60
C GLU A 67 -24.49 12.45 -0.23
N LYS A 68 -24.67 12.82 1.03
CA LYS A 68 -25.81 13.56 1.55
C LYS A 68 -25.32 14.68 2.47
N LEU A 69 -25.83 15.88 2.24
CA LEU A 69 -25.61 17.06 3.07
C LEU A 69 -26.93 17.44 3.73
N GLY A 70 -26.91 17.62 5.06
CA GLY A 70 -28.10 17.95 5.85
C GLY A 70 -29.08 16.79 6.08
N GLY A 71 -30.08 17.03 6.92
CA GLY A 71 -31.15 16.07 7.24
C GLY A 71 -30.70 14.84 8.03
N ARG A 72 -31.58 13.81 8.11
CA ARG A 72 -31.28 12.55 8.81
C ARG A 72 -30.23 11.73 8.05
N PRO A 73 -29.27 11.09 8.75
CA PRO A 73 -28.30 10.19 8.14
C PRO A 73 -28.97 9.07 7.37
N VAL A 74 -28.38 8.66 6.24
CA VAL A 74 -28.87 7.52 5.45
C VAL A 74 -28.66 6.22 6.23
N PRO A 75 -29.68 5.34 6.35
CA PRO A 75 -29.52 4.01 6.94
C PRO A 75 -28.47 3.16 6.21
N ASP A 76 -27.62 2.45 6.96
CA ASP A 76 -26.55 1.60 6.39
C ASP A 76 -27.08 0.52 5.43
N GLN A 77 -28.32 0.09 5.64
CA GLN A 77 -28.96 -0.92 4.81
C GLN A 77 -29.14 -0.43 3.36
N ILE A 78 -29.58 0.82 3.18
CA ILE A 78 -29.78 1.42 1.83
C ILE A 78 -28.44 1.52 1.09
N LEU A 79 -27.38 1.93 1.81
CA LEU A 79 -26.03 2.00 1.25
C LEU A 79 -25.55 0.59 0.84
N SER A 80 -25.68 -0.39 1.73
CA SER A 80 -25.22 -1.76 1.47
C SER A 80 -25.96 -2.42 0.31
N ASP A 81 -27.25 -2.17 0.14
CA ASP A 81 -28.05 -2.76 -0.95
C ASP A 81 -27.54 -2.27 -2.31
N PHE A 82 -27.33 -0.95 -2.46
CA PHE A 82 -26.85 -0.37 -3.71
C PHE A 82 -25.38 -0.75 -3.99
N GLN A 83 -24.51 -0.72 -2.97
CA GLN A 83 -23.12 -1.18 -3.09
C GLN A 83 -23.04 -2.65 -3.53
N SER A 84 -23.90 -3.52 -2.98
CA SER A 84 -23.97 -4.92 -3.38
C SER A 84 -24.41 -5.08 -4.84
N CYS A 85 -25.37 -4.27 -5.30
CA CYS A 85 -25.80 -4.26 -6.70
C CYS A 85 -24.64 -3.90 -7.64
N LEU A 86 -23.88 -2.84 -7.34
CA LEU A 86 -22.71 -2.44 -8.15
C LEU A 86 -21.63 -3.51 -8.15
N LEU A 87 -21.34 -4.11 -6.99
CA LEU A 87 -20.35 -5.17 -6.87
C LEU A 87 -20.70 -6.38 -7.74
N GLN A 88 -21.97 -6.83 -7.74
CA GLN A 88 -22.44 -7.98 -8.52
C GLN A 88 -22.55 -7.68 -10.03
N SER A 89 -23.08 -6.50 -10.37
CA SER A 89 -23.20 -6.05 -11.76
C SER A 89 -21.83 -5.78 -12.41
N GLY A 90 -20.83 -5.40 -11.62
CA GLY A 90 -19.50 -5.02 -12.11
C GLY A 90 -19.47 -3.63 -12.77
N LEU A 91 -20.49 -2.82 -12.52
CA LEU A 91 -20.62 -1.46 -12.98
C LEU A 91 -19.82 -0.49 -12.09
N ARG A 92 -19.36 0.62 -12.67
CA ARG A 92 -18.66 1.68 -11.95
C ARG A 92 -19.13 3.04 -12.41
N ASP A 93 -19.15 4.00 -11.48
CA ASP A 93 -19.38 5.41 -11.79
C ASP A 93 -18.39 5.91 -12.85
N LEU A 94 -18.90 6.64 -13.84
CA LEU A 94 -18.10 7.51 -14.69
C LEU A 94 -17.55 8.67 -13.84
N GLU A 95 -16.38 9.21 -14.20
CA GLU A 95 -15.86 10.39 -13.52
C GLU A 95 -16.84 11.55 -13.67
N ARG A 96 -17.11 12.19 -12.53
CA ARG A 96 -18.07 13.28 -12.44
C ARG A 96 -17.37 14.62 -12.55
N ILE A 97 -17.91 15.48 -13.41
CA ILE A 97 -17.48 16.87 -13.56
C ILE A 97 -18.68 17.80 -13.43
N GLY A 98 -18.48 19.05 -13.00
CA GLY A 98 -19.57 20.01 -12.82
C GLY A 98 -20.25 19.91 -11.45
N HIS A 99 -21.58 20.03 -11.41
CA HIS A 99 -22.36 19.98 -10.18
C HIS A 99 -22.39 18.58 -9.58
N ILE A 100 -21.89 18.45 -8.35
CA ILE A 100 -21.75 17.15 -7.64
C ILE A 100 -23.07 16.73 -6.97
N TRP A 101 -23.81 17.71 -6.44
CA TRP A 101 -25.11 17.49 -5.80
C TRP A 101 -26.19 17.46 -6.87
N THR A 102 -26.70 16.26 -7.15
CA THR A 102 -27.66 16.07 -8.24
C THR A 102 -29.10 16.31 -7.82
N TRP A 103 -29.41 16.29 -6.52
CA TRP A 103 -30.72 16.63 -5.98
C TRP A 103 -30.61 17.58 -4.78
N HIS A 104 -31.53 18.52 -4.63
CA HIS A 104 -31.70 19.28 -3.39
C HIS A 104 -33.14 19.73 -3.14
N ASN A 105 -33.56 19.75 -1.89
CA ASN A 105 -34.94 20.11 -1.50
C ASN A 105 -35.29 21.61 -1.65
N LYS A 106 -34.36 22.45 -2.13
CA LYS A 106 -34.51 23.91 -2.30
C LYS A 106 -34.94 24.68 -1.04
N ALA A 107 -34.87 24.08 0.15
CA ALA A 107 -35.28 24.74 1.37
C ALA A 107 -34.33 25.90 1.72
N GLU A 108 -34.90 27.03 2.14
CA GLU A 108 -34.15 28.21 2.59
C GLU A 108 -33.44 27.92 3.92
N VAL A 109 -34.11 27.21 4.83
CA VAL A 109 -33.60 26.78 6.13
C VAL A 109 -33.54 25.25 6.18
N SER A 110 -32.43 24.69 6.68
CA SER A 110 -32.20 23.23 6.72
C SER A 110 -32.16 22.55 5.34
N ARG A 111 -31.46 23.18 4.39
CA ARG A 111 -31.26 22.65 3.03
C ARG A 111 -30.63 21.26 3.07
N VAL A 112 -31.23 20.34 2.31
CA VAL A 112 -30.73 18.97 2.12
C VAL A 112 -30.34 18.79 0.66
N ALA A 113 -29.14 18.23 0.43
CA ALA A 113 -28.64 17.92 -0.90
C ALA A 113 -28.11 16.49 -0.95
N CYS A 114 -28.37 15.78 -2.06
CA CYS A 114 -28.00 14.39 -2.25
C CYS A 114 -27.40 14.17 -3.64
N GLN A 115 -26.60 13.12 -3.79
CA GLN A 115 -26.12 12.63 -5.08
C GLN A 115 -26.86 11.33 -5.44
N LEU A 116 -27.98 11.47 -6.14
CA LEU A 116 -28.92 10.39 -6.48
C LEU A 116 -28.77 9.94 -7.94
N ASP A 117 -28.50 10.89 -8.82
CA ASP A 117 -28.37 10.68 -10.25
C ASP A 117 -26.95 10.23 -10.59
N ARG A 118 -26.80 9.20 -11.43
CA ARG A 118 -25.49 8.63 -11.79
C ARG A 118 -25.42 8.18 -13.25
N ALA A 119 -24.20 7.98 -13.73
CA ALA A 119 -23.90 7.25 -14.94
C ALA A 119 -22.85 6.18 -14.64
N LEU A 120 -23.16 4.93 -14.94
CA LEU A 120 -22.43 3.73 -14.54
C LEU A 120 -22.04 2.92 -15.78
N GLY A 121 -20.74 2.63 -15.96
CA GLY A 121 -20.22 1.84 -17.08
C GLY A 121 -19.70 0.47 -16.67
N ASN A 122 -19.77 -0.53 -17.56
CA ASN A 122 -19.06 -1.80 -17.40
C ASN A 122 -17.61 -1.74 -17.96
N SER A 123 -16.83 -2.81 -17.83
CA SER A 123 -15.44 -2.86 -18.33
C SER A 123 -15.33 -2.55 -19.82
N ASP A 124 -16.28 -3.03 -20.60
CA ASP A 124 -16.25 -2.92 -22.06
C ASP A 124 -16.63 -1.50 -22.52
N TRP A 125 -17.46 -0.78 -21.74
CA TRP A 125 -17.68 0.65 -21.90
C TRP A 125 -16.40 1.45 -21.76
N PHE A 126 -15.69 1.32 -20.63
CA PHE A 126 -14.41 2.01 -20.42
C PHE A 126 -13.30 1.54 -21.38
N ARG A 127 -13.49 0.37 -22.01
CA ARG A 127 -12.59 -0.10 -23.07
C ARG A 127 -12.72 0.74 -24.34
N LEU A 128 -13.94 1.10 -24.71
CA LEU A 128 -14.21 1.84 -25.96
C LEU A 128 -14.23 3.35 -25.74
N PHE A 129 -14.70 3.81 -24.59
CA PHE A 129 -14.79 5.23 -24.23
C PHE A 129 -14.00 5.54 -22.95
N PRO A 130 -12.65 5.40 -22.99
CA PRO A 130 -11.82 5.60 -21.80
C PRO A 130 -11.84 7.05 -21.29
N SER A 131 -12.22 8.01 -22.14
CA SER A 131 -12.31 9.44 -21.79
C SER A 131 -13.74 9.91 -21.53
N SER A 132 -14.71 8.99 -21.40
CA SER A 132 -16.08 9.36 -21.10
C SER A 132 -16.23 9.91 -19.68
N VAL A 133 -17.05 10.95 -19.53
CA VAL A 133 -17.29 11.65 -18.26
C VAL A 133 -18.77 11.95 -18.11
N ALA A 134 -19.24 12.02 -16.86
CA ALA A 134 -20.60 12.43 -16.51
C ALA A 134 -20.56 13.87 -15.99
N GLU A 135 -21.11 14.80 -16.76
CA GLU A 135 -21.21 16.21 -16.39
C GLU A 135 -22.55 16.52 -15.71
N GLY A 136 -22.50 16.99 -14.46
CA GLY A 136 -23.65 17.56 -13.76
C GLY A 136 -23.86 19.00 -14.20
N LEU A 137 -24.95 19.26 -14.89
CA LEU A 137 -25.32 20.59 -15.38
C LEU A 137 -26.09 21.38 -14.31
N PRO A 138 -26.14 22.72 -14.40
CA PRO A 138 -26.95 23.52 -13.47
C PRO A 138 -28.42 23.07 -13.46
N ALA A 139 -28.98 22.90 -12.26
CA ALA A 139 -30.36 22.43 -12.07
C ALA A 139 -31.45 23.40 -12.59
N GLY A 140 -31.13 24.69 -12.74
CA GLY A 140 -32.10 25.72 -13.13
C GLY A 140 -33.31 25.74 -12.17
N THR A 141 -34.51 25.55 -12.72
CA THR A 141 -35.77 25.50 -11.96
C THR A 141 -36.11 24.10 -11.40
N SER A 142 -35.35 23.07 -11.72
CA SER A 142 -35.53 21.70 -11.19
C SER A 142 -34.89 21.54 -9.81
N ASP A 143 -35.39 20.63 -9.00
CA ASP A 143 -34.72 20.14 -7.78
C ASP A 143 -33.64 19.09 -8.10
N HIS A 144 -33.63 18.56 -9.33
CA HIS A 144 -32.55 17.73 -9.88
C HIS A 144 -31.64 18.49 -10.87
N SER A 145 -30.35 18.13 -10.88
CA SER A 145 -29.36 18.56 -11.86
C SER A 145 -29.30 17.55 -13.01
N PRO A 146 -29.45 17.97 -14.29
CA PRO A 146 -29.30 17.07 -15.43
C PRO A 146 -27.89 16.47 -15.50
N ILE A 147 -27.78 15.19 -15.88
CA ILE A 147 -26.51 14.52 -16.15
C ILE A 147 -26.31 14.34 -17.65
N LEU A 148 -25.20 14.85 -18.16
CA LEU A 148 -24.76 14.68 -19.55
C LEU A 148 -23.53 13.79 -19.61
N VAL A 149 -23.61 12.67 -20.34
CA VAL A 149 -22.42 11.84 -20.62
C VAL A 149 -21.74 12.36 -21.88
N ARG A 150 -20.48 12.83 -21.74
CA ARG A 150 -19.69 13.32 -22.88
C ARG A 150 -18.69 12.27 -23.35
N PHE A 151 -18.56 12.17 -24.68
CA PHE A 151 -17.52 11.42 -25.36
C PHE A 151 -16.41 12.40 -25.74
N VAL A 152 -15.25 12.30 -25.11
CA VAL A 152 -14.09 13.15 -25.44
C VAL A 152 -13.22 12.40 -26.44
N GLU A 153 -13.12 12.93 -27.66
CA GLU A 153 -12.16 12.42 -28.64
C GLU A 153 -10.73 12.56 -28.10
N SER A 154 -9.94 11.50 -28.22
CA SER A 154 -8.52 11.58 -27.86
C SER A 154 -7.80 12.32 -28.99
N PRO A 155 -7.15 13.48 -28.72
CA PRO A 155 -6.46 14.21 -29.77
C PRO A 155 -5.33 13.37 -30.38
N ARG A 156 -5.00 13.61 -31.65
CA ARG A 156 -3.86 12.99 -32.34
C ARG A 156 -2.56 13.54 -31.74
N TRP A 157 -1.99 12.80 -30.81
CA TRP A 157 -0.83 13.19 -30.01
C TRP A 157 0.47 13.28 -30.84
N ARG A 158 1.35 14.25 -30.49
CA ARG A 158 2.78 14.21 -30.84
C ARG A 158 3.43 12.92 -30.32
N ALA A 159 4.58 12.54 -30.89
CA ALA A 159 5.31 11.34 -30.49
C ALA A 159 5.65 11.36 -28.98
N ARG A 160 5.19 10.34 -28.25
CA ARG A 160 5.48 10.19 -26.81
C ARG A 160 6.98 9.95 -26.58
N PRO A 161 7.54 10.42 -25.45
CA PRO A 161 8.93 10.16 -25.10
C PRO A 161 9.16 8.65 -24.93
N PHE A 162 10.36 8.21 -25.31
CA PHE A 162 10.80 6.83 -25.11
C PHE A 162 10.71 6.41 -23.64
N ARG A 163 10.19 5.21 -23.39
CA ARG A 163 10.18 4.58 -22.07
C ARG A 163 10.51 3.11 -22.26
N TYR A 164 11.51 2.65 -21.51
CA TYR A 164 11.95 1.27 -21.54
C TYR A 164 10.84 0.32 -21.03
N ASP A 165 10.47 -0.67 -21.83
CA ASP A 165 9.54 -1.74 -21.45
C ASP A 165 10.35 -2.97 -21.04
N ASN A 166 10.09 -3.45 -19.82
CA ASN A 166 10.77 -4.62 -19.29
C ASN A 166 10.43 -5.86 -20.12
N SER A 167 9.30 -5.95 -20.82
CA SER A 167 8.98 -7.13 -21.63
C SER A 167 9.94 -7.37 -22.79
N TRP A 168 10.69 -6.35 -23.25
CA TRP A 168 11.56 -6.46 -24.41
C TRP A 168 12.72 -7.46 -24.25
N PHE A 169 13.15 -7.78 -23.02
CA PHE A 169 14.21 -8.78 -22.81
C PHE A 169 13.79 -10.22 -23.16
N LEU A 170 12.49 -10.47 -23.36
CA LEU A 170 11.99 -11.77 -23.78
C LEU A 170 12.01 -11.94 -25.30
N SER A 171 12.30 -10.89 -26.06
CA SER A 171 12.32 -10.92 -27.53
C SER A 171 13.71 -11.27 -28.05
N ALA A 172 13.77 -12.07 -29.12
CA ALA A 172 15.02 -12.40 -29.79
C ALA A 172 15.73 -11.15 -30.35
N GLY A 173 17.07 -11.14 -30.32
CA GLY A 173 17.89 -10.02 -30.81
C GLY A 173 18.01 -8.84 -29.85
N TYR A 174 17.31 -8.87 -28.71
CA TYR A 174 17.32 -7.75 -27.75
C TYR A 174 18.69 -7.56 -27.10
N GLU A 175 19.32 -8.62 -26.60
CA GLU A 175 20.59 -8.53 -25.88
C GLU A 175 21.71 -8.03 -26.81
N GLU A 176 21.76 -8.51 -28.05
CA GLU A 176 22.70 -8.07 -29.09
C GLU A 176 22.50 -6.60 -29.45
N THR A 177 21.24 -6.17 -29.60
CA THR A 177 20.89 -4.77 -29.90
C THR A 177 21.38 -3.82 -28.79
N VAL A 178 21.17 -4.21 -27.52
CA VAL A 178 21.61 -3.38 -26.40
C VAL A 178 23.13 -3.41 -26.26
N ALA A 179 23.77 -4.57 -26.41
CA ALA A 179 25.22 -4.69 -26.37
C ALA A 179 25.89 -3.82 -27.45
N GLY A 180 25.40 -3.86 -28.69
CA GLY A 180 25.89 -3.02 -29.78
C GLY A 180 25.71 -1.52 -29.52
N GLY A 181 24.56 -1.13 -28.95
CA GLY A 181 24.31 0.28 -28.58
C GLY A 181 25.16 0.78 -27.42
N LEU A 182 25.42 -0.06 -26.41
CA LEU A 182 26.25 0.29 -25.25
C LEU A 182 27.75 0.22 -25.53
N GLY A 183 28.16 -0.56 -26.53
CA GLY A 183 29.55 -0.81 -26.92
C GLY A 183 30.21 0.30 -27.71
N GLN A 184 29.50 1.38 -28.06
CA GLN A 184 30.12 2.51 -28.77
C GLN A 184 31.16 3.21 -27.90
N GLU A 185 32.36 3.40 -28.45
CA GLU A 185 33.40 4.24 -27.86
C GLU A 185 33.00 5.70 -27.98
N VAL A 186 33.16 6.43 -26.87
CA VAL A 186 32.79 7.84 -26.76
C VAL A 186 33.89 8.52 -25.95
N ASP A 187 34.46 9.58 -26.50
CA ASP A 187 35.44 10.42 -25.81
C ASP A 187 34.75 11.53 -25.02
N GLY A 188 35.30 11.87 -23.85
CA GLY A 188 34.79 12.94 -22.99
C GLY A 188 34.90 12.58 -21.51
N THR A 189 34.17 13.32 -20.66
CA THR A 189 34.09 12.99 -19.24
C THR A 189 33.26 11.71 -19.04
N ALA A 190 33.46 10.99 -17.94
CA ALA A 190 32.76 9.74 -17.67
C ALA A 190 31.22 9.92 -17.65
N GLN A 191 30.72 11.04 -17.10
CA GLN A 191 29.30 11.41 -17.19
C GLN A 191 28.83 11.55 -18.64
N PHE A 192 29.61 12.24 -19.48
CA PHE A 192 29.31 12.44 -20.90
C PHE A 192 29.30 11.11 -21.67
N CYS A 193 30.33 10.28 -21.50
CA CYS A 193 30.44 8.97 -22.11
C CYS A 193 29.24 8.08 -21.75
N MET A 194 28.85 8.06 -20.47
CA MET A 194 27.71 7.27 -20.00
C MET A 194 26.38 7.73 -20.63
N VAL A 195 26.13 9.05 -20.67
CA VAL A 195 24.91 9.59 -21.30
C VAL A 195 24.87 9.26 -22.79
N HIS A 196 25.99 9.36 -23.49
CA HIS A 196 26.05 9.05 -24.92
C HIS A 196 25.87 7.56 -25.22
N ARG A 197 26.43 6.67 -24.40
CA ARG A 197 26.15 5.22 -24.47
C ARG A 197 24.67 4.92 -24.30
N LEU A 198 24.00 5.57 -23.34
CA LEU A 198 22.55 5.44 -23.15
C LEU A 198 21.76 6.02 -24.33
N LYS A 199 22.16 7.18 -24.88
CA LYS A 199 21.54 7.77 -26.08
C LYS A 199 21.65 6.83 -27.29
N SER A 200 22.80 6.17 -27.47
CA SER A 200 23.04 5.19 -28.53
C SER A 200 22.20 3.92 -28.34
N ALA A 201 22.22 3.32 -27.16
CA ALA A 201 21.36 2.18 -26.82
C ALA A 201 19.87 2.49 -27.03
N LYS A 202 19.42 3.70 -26.65
CA LYS A 202 18.05 4.16 -26.90
C LYS A 202 17.70 4.21 -28.39
N ARG A 203 18.63 4.66 -29.25
CA ARG A 203 18.44 4.69 -30.70
C ARG A 203 18.34 3.26 -31.25
N ALA A 204 19.31 2.41 -30.91
CA ALA A 204 19.33 1.00 -31.31
C ALA A 204 18.03 0.26 -30.92
N ILE A 205 17.59 0.40 -29.66
CA ILE A 205 16.34 -0.19 -29.18
C ILE A 205 15.14 0.35 -29.96
N ARG A 206 15.07 1.66 -30.24
CA ARG A 206 13.94 2.24 -30.99
C ARG A 206 13.85 1.70 -32.40
N ASP A 207 14.98 1.56 -33.07
CA ASP A 207 15.02 1.07 -34.44
C ASP A 207 14.72 -0.44 -34.49
N TRP A 208 15.23 -1.21 -33.53
CA TRP A 208 14.85 -2.61 -33.34
C TRP A 208 13.35 -2.79 -33.05
N VAL A 209 12.77 -2.01 -32.12
CA VAL A 209 11.32 -2.06 -31.81
C VAL A 209 10.47 -1.70 -33.04
N ARG A 210 10.93 -0.80 -33.91
CA ARG A 210 10.24 -0.47 -35.16
C ARG A 210 10.31 -1.59 -36.20
N ALA A 211 11.39 -2.35 -36.21
CA ALA A 211 11.61 -3.48 -37.10
C ALA A 211 10.90 -4.77 -36.64
N LEU A 212 10.51 -4.86 -35.36
CA LEU A 212 9.77 -6.02 -34.86
C LEU A 212 8.44 -6.21 -35.59
N PRO A 213 8.10 -7.44 -36.02
CA PRO A 213 6.81 -7.73 -36.60
C PRO A 213 5.70 -7.42 -35.60
N ARG A 214 4.62 -6.80 -36.07
CA ARG A 214 3.42 -6.54 -35.26
C ARG A 214 2.58 -7.81 -35.17
N THR A 215 3.14 -8.87 -34.58
CA THR A 215 2.41 -10.14 -34.42
C THR A 215 1.33 -9.97 -33.36
N SER A 216 0.06 -10.17 -33.73
CA SER A 216 -1.01 -10.15 -32.75
C SER A 216 -1.00 -11.46 -31.96
N LEU A 217 -1.02 -11.37 -30.62
CA LEU A 217 -1.22 -12.55 -29.77
C LEU A 217 -2.49 -13.32 -30.19
N GLN A 218 -3.53 -12.62 -30.65
CA GLN A 218 -4.76 -13.25 -31.10
C GLN A 218 -4.58 -14.09 -32.37
N GLU A 219 -3.71 -13.67 -33.29
CA GLU A 219 -3.39 -14.41 -34.51
C GLU A 219 -2.64 -15.69 -34.16
N LYS A 220 -1.61 -15.60 -33.30
CA LYS A 220 -0.84 -16.77 -32.85
C LYS A 220 -1.66 -17.74 -32.00
N GLU A 221 -2.60 -17.24 -31.20
CA GLU A 221 -3.56 -18.08 -30.49
C GLU A 221 -4.57 -18.76 -31.43
N ALA A 222 -4.92 -18.13 -32.56
CA ALA A 222 -5.75 -18.77 -33.58
C ALA A 222 -4.95 -19.85 -34.33
N GLU A 223 -3.74 -19.54 -34.77
CA GLU A 223 -2.83 -20.50 -35.42
C GLU A 223 -2.60 -21.73 -34.53
N LEU A 224 -2.42 -21.54 -33.22
CA LEU A 224 -2.27 -22.65 -32.27
C LEU A 224 -3.54 -23.50 -32.18
N ARG A 225 -4.73 -22.88 -32.18
CA ARG A 225 -5.99 -23.63 -32.16
C ARG A 225 -6.18 -24.44 -33.44
N ASP A 226 -5.86 -23.85 -34.58
CA ASP A 226 -6.02 -24.51 -35.89
C ASP A 226 -5.05 -25.70 -36.00
N LEU A 227 -3.79 -25.50 -35.59
CA LEU A 227 -2.79 -26.58 -35.54
C LEU A 227 -3.17 -27.70 -34.56
N GLN A 228 -3.76 -27.35 -33.42
CA GLN A 228 -4.27 -28.35 -32.46
C GLN A 228 -5.48 -29.11 -33.01
N ALA A 229 -6.30 -28.49 -33.86
CA ALA A 229 -7.40 -29.17 -34.56
C ALA A 229 -6.87 -30.10 -35.66
N GLU A 230 -5.82 -29.71 -36.38
CA GLU A 230 -5.14 -30.54 -37.37
C GLU A 230 -4.47 -31.76 -36.73
N LEU A 231 -3.76 -31.57 -35.61
CA LEU A 231 -3.16 -32.65 -34.82
C LEU A 231 -4.23 -33.63 -34.27
N GLN A 232 -5.46 -33.18 -34.03
CA GLN A 232 -6.55 -34.11 -33.66
C GLN A 232 -6.94 -35.06 -34.81
N GLY A 233 -6.75 -34.64 -36.06
CA GLY A 233 -6.93 -35.48 -37.24
C GLY A 233 -5.82 -36.53 -37.40
N ASP A 234 -4.60 -36.23 -36.93
CA ASP A 234 -3.44 -37.14 -36.96
C ASP A 234 -2.59 -37.02 -35.69
N MET A 235 -3.03 -37.69 -34.63
CA MET A 235 -2.43 -37.61 -33.29
C MET A 235 -1.04 -38.26 -33.17
N LEU A 236 -0.61 -39.04 -34.18
CA LEU A 236 0.68 -39.73 -34.18
C LEU A 236 1.75 -38.98 -34.99
N SER A 237 1.39 -37.86 -35.64
CA SER A 237 2.35 -37.01 -36.35
C SER A 237 3.33 -36.32 -35.40
N GLY A 238 4.58 -36.81 -35.40
CA GLY A 238 5.68 -36.21 -34.65
C GLY A 238 6.04 -34.79 -35.12
N GLU A 239 5.80 -34.48 -36.39
CA GLU A 239 6.04 -33.16 -36.98
C GLU A 239 5.02 -32.13 -36.45
N LEU A 240 3.72 -32.45 -36.51
CA LEU A 240 2.66 -31.58 -35.99
C LEU A 240 2.80 -31.38 -34.47
N ALA A 241 3.15 -32.43 -33.72
CA ALA A 241 3.38 -32.33 -32.28
C ALA A 241 4.58 -31.42 -31.92
N THR A 242 5.65 -31.47 -32.72
CA THR A 242 6.81 -30.58 -32.53
C THR A 242 6.48 -29.13 -32.84
N ARG A 243 5.71 -28.89 -33.91
CA ARG A 243 5.25 -27.56 -34.31
C ARG A 243 4.27 -26.97 -33.29
N GLU A 244 3.37 -27.79 -32.74
CA GLU A 244 2.43 -27.42 -31.68
C GLU A 244 3.18 -26.98 -30.42
N LYS A 245 4.17 -27.76 -29.98
CA LYS A 245 5.01 -27.43 -28.84
C LYS A 245 5.77 -26.11 -29.03
N SER A 246 6.31 -25.89 -30.22
CA SER A 246 7.03 -24.65 -30.58
C SER A 246 6.09 -23.43 -30.55
N LEU A 247 4.94 -23.52 -31.21
CA LEU A 247 3.96 -22.45 -31.29
C LEU A 247 3.31 -22.16 -29.92
N ALA A 248 3.07 -23.19 -29.11
CA ALA A 248 2.61 -23.03 -27.73
C ALA A 248 3.64 -22.28 -26.85
N ALA A 249 4.93 -22.55 -27.04
CA ALA A 249 6.00 -21.80 -26.36
C ALA A 249 6.06 -20.33 -26.82
N GLU A 250 5.87 -20.06 -28.11
CA GLU A 250 5.79 -18.71 -28.67
C GLU A 250 4.59 -17.93 -28.08
N VAL A 251 3.39 -18.52 -28.10
CA VAL A 251 2.18 -17.94 -27.50
C VAL A 251 2.35 -17.65 -26.01
N ASN A 252 2.97 -18.57 -25.26
CA ASN A 252 3.25 -18.35 -23.83
C ASN A 252 4.24 -17.21 -23.59
N THR A 253 5.24 -17.06 -24.45
CA THR A 253 6.21 -15.96 -24.39
C THR A 253 5.53 -14.62 -24.66
N LEU A 254 4.69 -14.53 -25.70
CA LEU A 254 3.90 -13.34 -26.01
C LEU A 254 2.92 -12.96 -24.88
N ARG A 255 2.29 -13.96 -24.25
CA ARG A 255 1.44 -13.73 -23.06
C ARG A 255 2.22 -13.14 -21.89
N LEU A 256 3.40 -13.71 -21.60
CA LEU A 256 4.27 -13.21 -20.53
C LEU A 256 4.77 -11.79 -20.83
N GLN A 257 5.13 -11.49 -22.08
CA GLN A 257 5.50 -10.14 -22.51
C GLN A 257 4.36 -9.13 -22.27
N GLN A 258 3.15 -9.46 -22.71
CA GLN A 258 1.98 -8.60 -22.48
C GLN A 258 1.71 -8.40 -20.98
N GLU A 259 1.86 -9.44 -20.16
CA GLU A 259 1.69 -9.39 -18.71
C GLU A 259 2.73 -8.47 -18.05
N ILE A 260 4.02 -8.64 -18.35
CA ILE A 260 5.10 -7.80 -17.81
C ILE A 260 4.87 -6.33 -18.20
N SER A 261 4.58 -6.08 -19.48
CA SER A 261 4.31 -4.72 -19.98
C SER A 261 3.07 -4.11 -19.33
N ALA A 262 1.98 -4.87 -19.20
CA ALA A 262 0.75 -4.41 -18.57
C ALA A 262 0.96 -4.15 -17.07
N ALA A 263 1.64 -5.04 -16.35
CA ALA A 263 1.95 -4.87 -14.93
C ALA A 263 2.85 -3.64 -14.68
N GLN A 264 3.90 -3.44 -15.50
CA GLN A 264 4.79 -2.28 -15.43
C GLN A 264 4.05 -0.97 -15.69
N ARG A 265 3.11 -0.95 -16.65
CA ARG A 265 2.27 0.23 -16.95
C ARG A 265 1.22 0.48 -15.87
N ALA A 266 0.60 -0.58 -15.34
CA ALA A 266 -0.39 -0.52 -14.27
C ALA A 266 0.21 -0.04 -12.94
N LYS A 267 1.53 -0.21 -12.73
CA LYS A 267 2.24 0.05 -11.46
C LYS A 267 1.63 -0.71 -10.28
N CYS A 268 1.18 -1.95 -10.54
CA CYS A 268 0.61 -2.85 -9.55
C CYS A 268 1.66 -3.84 -9.05
N SER A 269 2.39 -3.48 -7.99
CA SER A 269 3.50 -4.30 -7.46
C SER A 269 3.07 -5.48 -6.58
N TRP A 270 1.78 -5.62 -6.28
CA TRP A 270 1.26 -6.56 -5.29
C TRP A 270 0.71 -7.87 -5.90
N LEU A 271 0.38 -7.90 -7.19
CA LEU A 271 -0.03 -9.12 -7.89
C LEU A 271 1.22 -9.90 -8.32
N LYS A 272 1.95 -10.47 -7.35
CA LYS A 272 3.19 -11.23 -7.62
C LYS A 272 2.96 -12.72 -7.90
N ASP A 273 1.78 -13.23 -7.53
CA ASP A 273 1.46 -14.65 -7.57
C ASP A 273 0.51 -15.00 -8.73
N GLY A 274 1.09 -15.25 -9.92
CA GLY A 274 0.60 -16.16 -10.97
C GLY A 274 -0.81 -16.01 -11.57
N ASP A 275 -1.60 -15.01 -11.17
CA ASP A 275 -2.91 -14.74 -11.79
C ASP A 275 -2.68 -13.84 -13.01
N ARG A 276 -2.75 -14.43 -14.21
CA ARG A 276 -2.48 -13.80 -15.52
C ARG A 276 -3.57 -12.81 -15.94
N CYS A 277 -4.01 -11.94 -15.04
CA CYS A 277 -5.16 -11.07 -15.24
C CYS A 277 -4.77 -9.78 -16.00
N THR A 278 -4.42 -9.91 -17.28
CA THR A 278 -4.12 -8.76 -18.15
C THR A 278 -5.28 -7.79 -18.24
N LYS A 279 -6.53 -8.28 -18.27
CA LYS A 279 -7.75 -7.46 -18.26
C LYS A 279 -7.75 -6.48 -17.06
N PHE A 280 -7.48 -6.98 -15.86
CA PHE A 280 -7.38 -6.15 -14.67
C PHE A 280 -6.31 -5.05 -14.80
N PHE A 281 -5.10 -5.40 -15.26
CA PHE A 281 -4.03 -4.41 -15.43
C PHE A 281 -4.42 -3.32 -16.43
N TYR A 282 -5.03 -3.69 -17.56
CA TYR A 282 -5.50 -2.72 -18.55
C TYR A 282 -6.61 -1.83 -18.01
N ASP A 283 -7.55 -2.37 -17.22
CA ASP A 283 -8.60 -1.58 -16.57
C ASP A 283 -8.02 -0.59 -15.56
N VAL A 284 -6.99 -0.99 -14.79
CA VAL A 284 -6.27 -0.08 -13.87
C VAL A 284 -5.50 1.00 -14.64
N ILE A 285 -4.82 0.64 -15.74
CA ILE A 285 -4.11 1.60 -16.59
C ILE A 285 -5.08 2.66 -17.11
N ARG A 286 -6.24 2.24 -17.62
CA ARG A 286 -7.26 3.15 -18.17
C ARG A 286 -7.84 4.06 -17.10
N ALA A 287 -8.23 3.51 -15.95
CA ALA A 287 -8.72 4.31 -14.83
C ALA A 287 -7.70 5.37 -14.37
N ARG A 288 -6.40 5.04 -14.38
CA ARG A 288 -5.33 6.00 -14.06
C ARG A 288 -5.09 7.02 -15.16
N GLN A 289 -5.12 6.61 -16.43
CA GLN A 289 -4.99 7.52 -17.57
C GLN A 289 -6.12 8.54 -17.57
N HIS A 290 -7.34 8.08 -17.31
CA HIS A 290 -8.54 8.91 -17.20
C HIS A 290 -8.43 9.90 -16.05
N ARG A 291 -8.19 9.44 -14.81
CA ARG A 291 -8.00 10.32 -13.64
C ARG A 291 -6.89 11.36 -13.81
N ASN A 292 -5.82 11.01 -14.53
CA ASN A 292 -4.68 11.92 -14.77
C ASN A 292 -4.88 12.82 -16.01
N HIS A 293 -5.98 12.66 -16.75
CA HIS A 293 -6.24 13.43 -17.95
C HIS A 293 -6.78 14.81 -17.57
N ILE A 294 -6.00 15.86 -17.85
CA ILE A 294 -6.40 17.24 -17.59
C ILE A 294 -7.26 17.72 -18.77
N GLN A 295 -8.59 17.76 -18.58
CA GLN A 295 -9.54 18.21 -19.61
C GLN A 295 -9.80 19.71 -19.57
N ARG A 296 -9.78 20.30 -18.38
CA ARG A 296 -10.09 21.71 -18.18
C ARG A 296 -9.29 22.26 -17.00
N LEU A 297 -8.90 23.52 -17.11
CA LEU A 297 -8.30 24.27 -16.02
C LEU A 297 -9.07 25.58 -15.85
N ILE A 298 -9.21 26.03 -14.61
CA ILE A 298 -9.62 27.41 -14.34
C ILE A 298 -8.32 28.22 -14.31
N GLY A 299 -8.17 29.10 -15.30
CA GLY A 299 -7.08 30.07 -15.38
C GLY A 299 -7.13 31.06 -14.22
N ARG A 300 -6.06 31.82 -14.03
CA ARG A 300 -5.95 32.75 -12.89
C ARG A 300 -6.93 33.91 -12.95
N ASP A 301 -7.38 34.27 -14.15
CA ASP A 301 -8.42 35.25 -14.42
C ASP A 301 -9.85 34.71 -14.16
N GLY A 302 -9.96 33.47 -13.66
CA GLY A 302 -11.22 32.79 -13.43
C GLY A 302 -11.85 32.20 -14.70
N ARG A 303 -11.20 32.32 -15.87
CA ARG A 303 -11.74 31.77 -17.12
C ARG A 303 -11.51 30.27 -17.20
N LEU A 304 -12.47 29.58 -17.79
CA LEU A 304 -12.37 28.15 -18.04
C LEU A 304 -11.55 27.92 -19.32
N VAL A 305 -10.37 27.32 -19.17
CA VAL A 305 -9.48 26.90 -20.24
C VAL A 305 -9.77 25.44 -20.56
N THR A 306 -10.35 25.19 -21.73
CA THR A 306 -10.60 23.84 -22.25
C THR A 306 -9.74 23.50 -23.46
N ASP A 307 -9.10 24.50 -24.07
CA ASP A 307 -8.20 24.28 -25.19
C ASP A 307 -6.90 23.61 -24.73
N GLN A 308 -6.49 22.61 -25.49
CA GLN A 308 -5.37 21.73 -25.18
C GLN A 308 -4.03 22.46 -25.21
N VAL A 309 -3.85 23.46 -26.09
CA VAL A 309 -2.63 24.28 -26.18
C VAL A 309 -2.61 25.30 -25.05
N ALA A 310 -3.73 25.98 -24.81
CA ALA A 310 -3.86 26.91 -23.69
C ALA A 310 -3.62 26.24 -22.32
N ILE A 311 -4.07 24.99 -22.13
CA ILE A 311 -3.74 24.19 -20.93
C ILE A 311 -2.23 23.97 -20.79
N GLN A 312 -1.51 23.78 -21.89
CA GLN A 312 -0.06 23.58 -21.88
C GLN A 312 0.67 24.84 -21.47
N ASP A 313 0.31 25.97 -22.08
CA ASP A 313 0.95 27.26 -21.81
C ASP A 313 0.70 27.72 -20.37
N GLU A 314 -0.53 27.60 -19.88
CA GLU A 314 -0.88 27.94 -18.49
C GLU A 314 -0.08 27.07 -17.49
N ALA A 315 0.08 25.78 -17.77
CA ALA A 315 0.85 24.89 -16.91
C ALA A 315 2.35 25.25 -16.89
N VAL A 316 2.95 25.54 -18.05
CA VAL A 316 4.36 25.96 -18.14
C VAL A 316 4.57 27.28 -17.41
N GLN A 317 3.70 28.26 -17.64
CA GLN A 317 3.77 29.57 -16.99
C GLN A 317 3.64 29.45 -15.47
N PHE A 318 2.64 28.70 -14.97
CA PHE A 318 2.43 28.49 -13.55
C PHE A 318 3.61 27.86 -12.83
N TYR A 319 4.20 26.80 -13.38
CA TYR A 319 5.35 26.14 -12.74
C TYR A 319 6.65 26.92 -12.91
N SER A 320 6.80 27.64 -14.03
CA SER A 320 7.94 28.56 -14.21
C SER A 320 7.93 29.64 -13.13
N GLU A 321 6.81 30.33 -12.92
CA GLU A 321 6.70 31.36 -11.88
C GLU A 321 6.74 30.76 -10.46
N LEU A 322 6.16 29.58 -10.23
CA LEU A 322 6.26 28.92 -8.93
C LEU A 322 7.73 28.68 -8.55
N TYR A 323 8.57 28.31 -9.49
CA TYR A 323 9.97 27.99 -9.26
C TYR A 323 10.93 29.17 -9.42
N HIS A 324 10.45 30.35 -9.80
CA HIS A 324 11.23 31.58 -9.88
C HIS A 324 10.64 32.65 -8.95
N GLN A 325 11.33 32.98 -7.86
CA GLN A 325 11.03 34.17 -7.05
C GLN A 325 12.32 34.74 -6.47
N THR A 326 12.37 36.06 -6.29
CA THR A 326 13.59 36.87 -6.10
C THR A 326 13.75 37.53 -4.72
N ASP A 327 12.75 37.48 -3.84
CA ASP A 327 12.74 38.32 -2.64
C ASP A 327 13.15 37.52 -1.38
N TYR A 328 14.40 37.08 -1.33
CA TYR A 328 15.01 36.57 -0.10
C TYR A 328 16.02 37.58 0.45
N PRO A 329 16.23 37.64 1.78
CA PRO A 329 17.27 38.48 2.35
C PRO A 329 18.63 38.06 1.79
N SER A 330 19.42 39.05 1.34
CA SER A 330 20.78 38.85 0.83
C SER A 330 21.79 38.50 1.94
N VAL A 331 21.43 38.78 3.20
CA VAL A 331 22.25 38.49 4.38
C VAL A 331 21.44 37.66 5.36
N PHE A 332 21.96 36.48 5.72
CA PHE A 332 21.38 35.63 6.74
C PHE A 332 21.92 36.00 8.13
N PRO A 333 21.07 36.08 9.17
CA PRO A 333 21.54 36.22 10.54
C PRO A 333 22.33 34.98 10.95
N GLN A 334 23.07 35.05 12.06
CA GLN A 334 23.73 33.88 12.64
C GLN A 334 22.67 32.80 12.94
N LEU A 335 22.72 31.70 12.18
CA LEU A 335 21.74 30.63 12.29
C LEU A 335 22.00 29.80 13.54
N ILE A 336 20.93 29.47 14.25
CA ILE A 336 20.99 28.71 15.49
C ILE A 336 20.83 27.23 15.19
N THR A 337 21.76 26.42 15.69
CA THR A 337 21.76 24.97 15.54
C THR A 337 22.04 24.31 16.89
N LYS A 338 21.37 23.19 17.18
CA LYS A 338 21.55 22.47 18.46
C LYS A 338 22.75 21.54 18.48
N THR A 339 23.04 20.93 17.34
CA THR A 339 24.06 19.92 17.17
C THR A 339 24.83 20.20 15.90
N LEU A 340 26.13 19.96 15.95
CA LEU A 340 27.02 20.04 14.81
C LEU A 340 27.36 18.62 14.37
N ILE A 341 27.51 18.44 13.05
CA ILE A 341 28.09 17.21 12.55
C ILE A 341 29.54 17.11 13.04
N THR A 342 29.93 15.92 13.51
CA THR A 342 31.29 15.69 13.99
C THR A 342 32.25 15.60 12.81
N GLU A 343 33.55 15.79 13.08
CA GLU A 343 34.60 15.58 12.08
C GLU A 343 34.56 14.15 11.51
N TYR A 344 34.29 13.16 12.37
CA TYR A 344 34.05 11.78 11.94
C TYR A 344 32.82 11.66 11.03
N GLY A 345 31.73 12.37 11.32
CA GLY A 345 30.56 12.42 10.44
C GLY A 345 30.92 13.01 9.06
N ASN A 346 31.68 14.10 9.02
CA ASN A 346 32.17 14.68 7.76
C ASN A 346 33.09 13.72 7.00
N SER A 347 33.98 12.99 7.68
CA SER A 347 34.87 12.02 7.01
C SER A 347 34.10 10.86 6.37
N LEU A 348 33.01 10.40 7.00
CA LEU A 348 32.10 9.41 6.42
C LEU A 348 31.36 9.95 5.19
N LEU A 349 30.89 11.19 5.23
CA LEU A 349 30.25 11.85 4.07
C LEU A 349 31.22 11.96 2.89
N MET A 350 32.50 12.22 3.16
CA MET A 350 33.53 12.49 2.16
C MET A 350 34.31 11.25 1.68
N ALA A 351 34.05 10.05 2.22
CA ALA A 351 34.75 8.84 1.84
C ALA A 351 34.67 8.54 0.31
N PRO A 352 35.66 7.85 -0.30
CA PRO A 352 35.57 7.43 -1.70
C PRO A 352 34.37 6.50 -1.98
N ILE A 353 33.81 6.54 -3.19
CA ILE A 353 32.66 5.69 -3.55
C ILE A 353 33.13 4.29 -3.91
N ARG A 354 32.49 3.27 -3.34
CA ARG A 354 32.78 1.86 -3.65
C ARG A 354 31.75 1.27 -4.60
N MET A 355 32.19 0.38 -5.50
CA MET A 355 31.29 -0.35 -6.40
C MET A 355 30.15 -1.07 -5.65
N ALA A 356 30.46 -1.67 -4.50
CA ALA A 356 29.48 -2.39 -3.68
C ALA A 356 28.33 -1.47 -3.20
N GLU A 357 28.60 -0.20 -2.91
CA GLU A 357 27.57 0.77 -2.52
C GLU A 357 26.61 1.06 -3.68
N VAL A 358 27.17 1.30 -4.87
CA VAL A 358 26.43 1.55 -6.10
C VAL A 358 25.58 0.34 -6.49
N GLU A 359 26.18 -0.84 -6.48
CA GLU A 359 25.51 -2.11 -6.79
C GLU A 359 24.35 -2.37 -5.84
N THR A 360 24.54 -2.14 -4.54
CA THR A 360 23.46 -2.31 -3.55
C THR A 360 22.26 -1.43 -3.89
N ILE A 361 22.48 -0.18 -4.28
CA ILE A 361 21.40 0.75 -4.67
C ILE A 361 20.68 0.26 -5.92
N VAL A 362 21.44 -0.15 -6.95
CA VAL A 362 20.87 -0.65 -8.20
C VAL A 362 20.05 -1.91 -7.96
N MET A 363 20.57 -2.86 -7.18
CA MET A 363 19.92 -4.15 -6.91
C MET A 363 18.70 -4.03 -5.99
N GLN A 364 18.65 -3.05 -5.08
CA GLN A 364 17.50 -2.82 -4.21
C GLN A 364 16.34 -2.06 -4.89
N ALA A 365 16.61 -1.33 -5.99
CA ALA A 365 15.58 -0.52 -6.64
C ALA A 365 14.45 -1.34 -7.27
N ASP A 366 13.20 -0.90 -7.15
CA ASP A 366 12.06 -1.53 -7.83
C ASP A 366 12.15 -1.33 -9.35
N ALA A 367 12.24 -2.43 -10.11
CA ALA A 367 12.43 -2.45 -11.57
C ALA A 367 11.27 -1.81 -12.37
N SER A 368 10.13 -1.57 -11.72
CA SER A 368 8.92 -1.05 -12.35
C SER A 368 8.74 0.46 -12.19
N LYS A 369 9.67 1.19 -11.55
CA LYS A 369 9.54 2.64 -11.34
C LYS A 369 9.60 3.43 -12.66
N ALA A 370 8.98 4.61 -12.68
CA ALA A 370 8.95 5.46 -13.88
C ALA A 370 10.34 6.07 -14.16
N PRO A 371 10.78 6.07 -15.43
CA PRO A 371 12.06 6.67 -15.83
C PRO A 371 11.99 8.20 -15.91
N GLY A 372 13.16 8.82 -16.02
CA GLY A 372 13.30 10.24 -16.36
C GLY A 372 13.29 10.50 -17.88
N PRO A 373 13.79 11.66 -18.32
CA PRO A 373 13.89 12.02 -19.74
C PRO A 373 14.68 11.06 -20.63
N ASP A 374 15.69 10.37 -20.08
CA ASP A 374 16.45 9.35 -20.81
C ASP A 374 15.55 8.18 -21.27
N GLY A 375 14.53 7.85 -20.47
CA GLY A 375 13.58 6.78 -20.68
C GLY A 375 13.99 5.43 -20.08
N PHE A 376 15.13 5.34 -19.39
CA PHE A 376 15.63 4.09 -18.79
C PHE A 376 15.20 3.96 -17.32
N SER A 377 14.65 2.80 -16.97
CA SER A 377 14.26 2.48 -15.59
C SER A 377 15.39 1.74 -14.86
N SER A 378 15.28 1.61 -13.54
CA SER A 378 16.11 0.70 -12.73
C SER A 378 16.13 -0.74 -13.27
N GLY A 379 15.05 -1.19 -13.91
CA GLY A 379 14.96 -2.52 -14.52
C GLY A 379 16.00 -2.73 -15.64
N PHE A 380 16.25 -1.71 -16.45
CA PHE A 380 17.30 -1.73 -17.47
C PHE A 380 18.69 -1.88 -16.84
N TYR A 381 19.00 -1.06 -15.82
CA TYR A 381 20.31 -1.09 -15.14
C TYR A 381 20.56 -2.42 -14.43
N LYS A 382 19.53 -3.02 -13.82
CA LYS A 382 19.62 -4.34 -13.20
C LYS A 382 19.94 -5.45 -14.20
N ARG A 383 19.25 -5.45 -15.35
CA ARG A 383 19.45 -6.47 -16.38
C ARG A 383 20.86 -6.39 -16.98
N HIS A 384 21.31 -5.17 -17.26
CA HIS A 384 22.58 -4.90 -17.95
C HIS A 384 23.71 -4.51 -17.00
N TRP A 385 23.61 -4.88 -15.72
CA TRP A 385 24.54 -4.42 -14.69
C TRP A 385 26.00 -4.81 -14.99
N ASN A 386 26.22 -6.01 -15.52
CA ASN A 386 27.57 -6.48 -15.86
C ASN A 386 28.29 -5.55 -16.85
N SER A 387 27.57 -5.02 -17.83
CA SER A 387 28.10 -4.10 -18.85
C SER A 387 28.13 -2.64 -18.36
N LEU A 388 27.22 -2.27 -17.45
CA LEU A 388 27.07 -0.89 -16.98
C LEU A 388 27.86 -0.56 -15.71
N LYS A 389 28.27 -1.55 -14.90
CA LYS A 389 28.85 -1.32 -13.57
C LYS A 389 30.06 -0.37 -13.58
N ALA A 390 31.01 -0.57 -14.48
CA ALA A 390 32.21 0.25 -14.56
C ALA A 390 31.92 1.67 -15.09
N PRO A 391 31.21 1.86 -16.23
CA PRO A 391 30.81 3.19 -16.68
C PRO A 391 29.95 3.97 -15.67
N VAL A 392 29.03 3.30 -14.98
CA VAL A 392 28.20 3.91 -13.94
C VAL A 392 29.05 4.37 -12.76
N LEU A 393 29.97 3.53 -12.26
CA LEU A 393 30.86 3.91 -11.18
C LEU A 393 31.72 5.11 -11.57
N ALA A 394 32.31 5.12 -12.77
CA ALA A 394 33.13 6.24 -13.24
C ALA A 394 32.33 7.55 -13.30
N ALA A 395 31.12 7.53 -13.86
CA ALA A 395 30.26 8.72 -13.93
C ALA A 395 29.81 9.21 -12.54
N VAL A 396 29.54 8.29 -11.61
CA VAL A 396 29.20 8.64 -10.22
C VAL A 396 30.41 9.22 -9.50
N GLN A 397 31.57 8.59 -9.62
CA GLN A 397 32.82 9.02 -8.99
C GLN A 397 33.22 10.42 -9.47
N GLU A 398 33.11 10.70 -10.77
CA GLU A 398 33.37 12.04 -11.34
C GLU A 398 32.53 13.14 -10.65
N PHE A 399 31.26 12.89 -10.35
CA PHE A 399 30.44 13.85 -9.60
C PHE A 399 30.97 14.07 -8.19
N PHE A 400 31.37 13.00 -7.49
CA PHE A 400 31.94 13.15 -6.15
C PHE A 400 33.32 13.82 -6.18
N ASP A 401 34.14 13.61 -7.20
CA ASP A 401 35.46 14.25 -7.30
C ASP A 401 35.36 15.72 -7.70
N THR A 402 34.50 16.06 -8.65
CA THR A 402 34.43 17.42 -9.24
C THR A 402 33.34 18.30 -8.63
N GLY A 403 32.31 17.71 -8.03
CA GLY A 403 31.11 18.41 -7.57
C GLY A 403 30.22 18.96 -8.70
N LYS A 404 30.41 18.50 -9.96
CA LYS A 404 29.67 19.00 -11.14
C LYS A 404 28.77 17.93 -11.77
N LEU A 405 27.58 18.34 -12.21
CA LEU A 405 26.64 17.47 -12.92
C LEU A 405 26.53 17.85 -14.39
N LEU A 406 26.53 16.83 -15.26
CA LEU A 406 26.20 17.05 -16.66
C LEU A 406 24.74 17.51 -16.81
N LYS A 407 24.49 18.55 -17.63
CA LYS A 407 23.17 19.17 -17.79
C LYS A 407 22.09 18.17 -18.21
N GLU A 408 22.38 17.25 -19.13
CA GLU A 408 21.41 16.23 -19.56
C GLU A 408 21.03 15.24 -18.45
N LEU A 409 21.94 14.96 -17.51
CA LEU A 409 21.65 14.09 -16.37
C LEU A 409 20.62 14.73 -15.44
N ASN A 410 20.66 16.06 -15.31
CA ASN A 410 19.85 16.78 -14.34
C ASN A 410 18.51 17.33 -14.89
N HIS A 411 18.29 17.24 -16.20
CA HIS A 411 16.98 17.54 -16.78
C HIS A 411 15.89 16.62 -16.22
N THR A 412 14.73 17.18 -15.87
CA THR A 412 13.68 16.49 -15.11
C THR A 412 12.30 16.71 -15.73
N PHE A 413 11.51 15.65 -15.86
CA PHE A 413 10.10 15.77 -16.22
C PHE A 413 9.20 15.97 -14.99
N LEU A 414 8.29 16.94 -15.04
CA LEU A 414 7.27 17.17 -14.00
C LEU A 414 5.95 16.49 -14.39
N THR A 415 5.63 15.37 -13.73
CA THR A 415 4.34 14.70 -13.87
C THR A 415 3.32 15.30 -12.90
N LEU A 416 2.14 15.67 -13.41
CA LEU A 416 1.06 16.24 -12.61
C LEU A 416 0.16 15.13 -12.08
N VAL A 417 0.07 14.99 -10.75
CA VAL A 417 -0.80 14.01 -10.09
C VAL A 417 -1.91 14.76 -9.34
N PRO A 418 -3.20 14.49 -9.63
CA PRO A 418 -4.30 15.18 -8.96
C PRO A 418 -4.35 14.83 -7.46
N LYS A 419 -4.54 15.85 -6.60
CA LYS A 419 -4.67 15.68 -5.13
C LYS A 419 -6.08 15.24 -4.72
N LYS A 420 -7.08 15.55 -5.54
CA LYS A 420 -8.50 15.27 -5.33
C LYS A 420 -9.17 14.92 -6.66
N GLU A 421 -10.32 14.25 -6.61
CA GLU A 421 -11.12 13.98 -7.80
C GLU A 421 -11.73 15.27 -8.35
N GLY A 422 -11.85 15.39 -9.68
CA GLY A 422 -12.35 16.61 -10.33
C GLY A 422 -11.45 17.85 -10.14
N ALA A 423 -10.12 17.68 -10.07
CA ALA A 423 -9.17 18.80 -9.93
C ALA A 423 -9.29 19.79 -11.11
N THR A 424 -9.62 21.05 -10.81
CA THR A 424 -9.85 22.12 -11.81
C THR A 424 -8.79 23.22 -11.79
N SER A 425 -7.94 23.30 -10.75
CA SER A 425 -6.86 24.28 -10.65
C SER A 425 -5.50 23.61 -10.64
N LEU A 426 -4.46 24.24 -11.20
CA LEU A 426 -3.08 23.74 -11.11
C LEU A 426 -2.57 23.63 -9.66
N ALA A 427 -3.17 24.35 -8.71
CA ALA A 427 -2.89 24.20 -7.28
C ALA A 427 -3.37 22.84 -6.71
N ASP A 428 -4.38 22.23 -7.35
CA ASP A 428 -4.92 20.91 -7.00
C ASP A 428 -4.06 19.75 -7.53
N PHE A 429 -3.01 20.03 -8.30
CA PHE A 429 -2.04 19.03 -8.75
C PHE A 429 -0.78 19.04 -7.89
N ARG A 430 -0.19 17.85 -7.73
CA ARG A 430 1.14 17.67 -7.14
C ARG A 430 2.14 17.43 -8.27
N PRO A 431 3.15 18.30 -8.43
CA PRO A 431 4.21 18.06 -9.39
C PRO A 431 5.15 16.97 -8.84
N ILE A 432 5.35 15.89 -9.59
CA ILE A 432 6.32 14.83 -9.27
C ILE A 432 7.47 14.89 -10.28
N ALA A 433 8.67 15.12 -9.78
CA ALA A 433 9.93 15.14 -10.51
C ALA A 433 10.36 13.71 -10.90
N CYS A 434 10.29 13.39 -12.18
CA CYS A 434 10.85 12.19 -12.77
C CYS A 434 12.28 12.47 -13.24
N CYS A 435 13.25 12.32 -12.32
CA CYS A 435 14.69 12.45 -12.63
C CYS A 435 15.23 11.19 -13.34
N ASN A 436 16.29 11.35 -14.13
CA ASN A 436 17.05 10.23 -14.72
C ASN A 436 17.57 9.29 -13.63
N TYR A 437 17.67 8.00 -13.95
CA TYR A 437 18.02 6.99 -12.95
C TYR A 437 19.48 7.12 -12.48
N LEU A 438 20.42 7.50 -13.36
CA LEU A 438 21.82 7.74 -12.98
C LEU A 438 21.94 8.85 -11.92
N TYR A 439 21.22 9.96 -12.09
CA TYR A 439 21.12 11.02 -11.06
C TYR A 439 20.51 10.49 -9.75
N LYS A 440 19.51 9.60 -9.83
CA LYS A 440 18.94 8.97 -8.63
C LYS A 440 19.94 8.07 -7.91
N ILE A 441 20.88 7.43 -8.61
CA ILE A 441 21.96 6.67 -7.96
C ILE A 441 22.83 7.61 -7.12
N ILE A 442 23.24 8.75 -7.68
CA ILE A 442 24.07 9.76 -7.00
C ILE A 442 23.38 10.26 -5.73
N THR A 443 22.15 10.75 -5.85
CA THR A 443 21.39 11.26 -4.70
C THR A 443 21.10 10.20 -3.65
N HIS A 444 20.85 8.95 -4.06
CA HIS A 444 20.63 7.85 -3.11
C HIS A 444 21.90 7.50 -2.33
N LEU A 445 23.09 7.58 -2.96
CA LEU A 445 24.37 7.47 -2.25
C LEU A 445 24.51 8.60 -1.22
N MET A 446 24.20 9.84 -1.62
CA MET A 446 24.25 10.97 -0.70
C MET A 446 23.32 10.78 0.51
N CYS A 447 22.08 10.30 0.30
CA CYS A 447 21.15 10.01 1.39
C CYS A 447 21.67 8.94 2.33
N ARG A 448 22.22 7.85 1.81
CA ARG A 448 22.76 6.76 2.64
C ARG A 448 23.92 7.23 3.52
N ARG A 449 24.75 8.14 3.01
CA ARG A 449 25.84 8.75 3.79
C ARG A 449 25.31 9.70 4.88
N MET A 450 24.23 10.44 4.60
CA MET A 450 23.60 11.31 5.59
C MET A 450 22.79 10.54 6.65
N GLU A 451 22.33 9.33 6.36
CA GLU A 451 21.38 8.55 7.18
C GLU A 451 21.74 8.46 8.67
N GLU A 452 23.02 8.24 8.98
CA GLU A 452 23.51 8.15 10.37
C GLU A 452 23.58 9.53 11.02
N ALA A 453 24.14 10.53 10.32
CA ALA A 453 24.22 11.90 10.81
C ALA A 453 22.84 12.50 11.12
N MET A 454 21.82 12.17 10.32
CA MET A 454 20.46 12.65 10.52
C MET A 454 19.86 12.27 11.89
N GLN A 455 20.29 11.16 12.49
CA GLN A 455 19.77 10.74 13.81
C GLN A 455 20.20 11.71 14.92
N CYS A 456 21.40 12.30 14.78
CA CYS A 456 22.00 13.22 15.74
C CYS A 456 21.67 14.68 15.43
N LEU A 457 21.54 15.04 14.16
CA LEU A 457 21.30 16.40 13.71
C LEU A 457 19.84 16.85 13.92
N VAL A 458 18.89 15.91 13.89
CA VAL A 458 17.46 16.23 13.89
C VAL A 458 16.82 15.84 15.22
N SER A 459 16.11 16.77 15.84
CA SER A 459 15.41 16.60 17.11
C SER A 459 14.36 15.50 17.05
N ARG A 460 14.12 14.82 18.18
CA ARG A 460 13.17 13.69 18.28
C ARG A 460 11.72 14.07 17.95
N ASN A 461 11.39 15.36 17.95
CA ASN A 461 10.08 15.93 17.59
C ASN A 461 9.74 15.76 16.11
N GLN A 462 10.74 15.52 15.23
CA GLN A 462 10.55 15.26 13.81
C GLN A 462 10.62 13.76 13.54
N ALA A 463 9.51 13.15 13.12
CA ALA A 463 9.45 11.70 12.92
C ALA A 463 9.56 11.27 11.44
N ALA A 464 9.34 12.17 10.48
CA ALA A 464 9.37 11.79 9.07
C ALA A 464 10.80 11.61 8.54
N PHE A 465 10.98 10.67 7.61
CA PHE A 465 12.22 10.41 6.85
C PHE A 465 13.47 10.03 7.66
N ILE A 466 13.40 9.98 9.00
CA ILE A 466 14.49 9.49 9.85
C ILE A 466 14.29 8.00 10.13
N LYS A 467 15.33 7.20 9.89
CA LYS A 467 15.30 5.76 10.17
C LYS A 467 15.01 5.47 11.65
N GLY A 468 14.21 4.44 11.88
CA GLY A 468 13.80 4.00 13.23
C GLY A 468 12.61 4.77 13.83
N ARG A 469 12.33 5.99 13.37
CA ARG A 469 11.19 6.79 13.85
C ARG A 469 9.87 6.32 13.21
N SER A 470 8.81 6.25 14.02
CA SER A 470 7.53 5.65 13.61
C SER A 470 6.40 6.67 13.56
N ILE A 471 5.73 6.75 12.42
CA ILE A 471 4.49 7.54 12.23
C ILE A 471 3.38 7.13 13.22
N ALA A 472 3.33 5.85 13.59
CA ALA A 472 2.32 5.33 14.51
C ALA A 472 2.56 5.82 15.95
N GLU A 473 3.82 5.80 16.41
CA GLU A 473 4.19 6.34 17.73
C GLU A 473 3.96 7.86 17.77
N HIS A 474 4.27 8.56 16.69
CA HIS A 474 4.02 9.99 16.57
C HIS A 474 2.53 10.33 16.66
N SER A 475 1.69 9.55 15.99
CA SER A 475 0.23 9.66 16.06
C SER A 475 -0.29 9.35 17.46
N LEU A 476 0.24 8.33 18.13
CA LEU A 476 -0.12 7.97 19.50
C LEU A 476 0.27 9.08 20.49
N LEU A 477 1.47 9.65 20.35
CA LEU A 477 1.92 10.77 21.18
C LEU A 477 1.02 12.00 21.01
N ALA A 478 0.61 12.33 19.77
CA ALA A 478 -0.33 13.41 19.53
C ALA A 478 -1.67 13.21 20.27
N HIS A 479 -2.22 11.98 20.28
CA HIS A 479 -3.43 11.65 21.03
C HIS A 479 -3.25 11.81 22.54
N GLU A 480 -2.12 11.35 23.08
CA GLU A 480 -1.81 11.48 24.51
C GLU A 480 -1.70 12.95 24.95
N LEU A 481 -1.16 13.81 24.07
CA LEU A 481 -0.98 15.24 24.34
C LEU A 481 -2.28 16.05 24.28
N ILE A 482 -3.30 15.60 23.54
CA ILE A 482 -4.60 16.30 23.49
C ILE A 482 -5.65 15.72 24.44
N ARG A 483 -5.34 14.63 25.15
CA ARG A 483 -6.28 13.86 25.99
C ARG A 483 -6.99 14.71 27.06
N GLU A 484 -6.33 15.73 27.60
CA GLU A 484 -6.86 16.53 28.71
C GLU A 484 -7.58 17.81 28.25
N PHE A 485 -7.95 17.90 26.97
CA PHE A 485 -8.71 19.03 26.43
C PHE A 485 -10.15 19.11 26.97
N HIS A 486 -10.73 17.98 27.39
CA HIS A 486 -12.04 17.94 28.04
C HIS A 486 -11.99 18.11 29.56
N LYS A 487 -10.82 17.96 30.19
CA LYS A 487 -10.71 18.04 31.65
C LYS A 487 -10.74 19.50 32.13
N PRO A 488 -11.44 19.81 33.24
CA PRO A 488 -11.30 21.10 33.90
C PRO A 488 -9.85 21.27 34.39
N GLY A 489 -9.32 22.49 34.27
CA GLY A 489 -7.94 22.83 34.65
C GLY A 489 -7.10 23.30 33.46
N GLY A 490 -6.90 24.61 33.37
CA GLY A 490 -5.99 25.30 32.44
C GLY A 490 -6.51 25.39 30.99
N MET A 491 -6.24 26.53 30.35
CA MET A 491 -6.47 26.72 28.90
C MET A 491 -5.42 25.93 28.10
N LYS A 492 -5.84 25.21 27.07
CA LYS A 492 -4.97 24.40 26.20
C LYS A 492 -5.34 24.65 24.73
N ALA A 493 -4.34 24.71 23.86
CA ALA A 493 -4.54 24.78 22.43
C ALA A 493 -3.60 23.82 21.70
N CYS A 494 -4.13 23.23 20.64
CA CYS A 494 -3.43 22.43 19.66
C CYS A 494 -3.55 23.16 18.33
N VAL A 495 -2.44 23.59 17.75
CA VAL A 495 -2.41 24.33 16.50
C VAL A 495 -1.91 23.39 15.41
N LYS A 496 -2.76 23.10 14.43
CA LYS A 496 -2.38 22.35 13.24
C LYS A 496 -2.00 23.35 12.16
N LEU A 497 -0.71 23.38 11.82
CA LEU A 497 -0.14 24.30 10.83
C LEU A 497 0.07 23.55 9.51
N ASP A 498 -0.30 24.19 8.41
CA ASP A 498 -0.09 23.72 7.04
C ASP A 498 0.84 24.71 6.32
N LEU A 499 1.84 24.21 5.58
CA LEU A 499 2.80 25.06 4.86
C LEU A 499 2.42 25.18 3.38
N ARG A 500 2.50 26.39 2.83
CA ARG A 500 2.15 26.63 1.41
C ARG A 500 3.21 26.02 0.49
N LYS A 501 2.81 24.98 -0.26
CA LYS A 501 3.65 24.33 -1.29
C LYS A 501 5.07 24.04 -0.75
N ALA A 502 5.15 23.34 0.39
CA ALA A 502 6.35 23.24 1.21
C ALA A 502 7.64 22.90 0.43
N TYR A 503 7.64 21.81 -0.35
CA TYR A 503 8.82 21.47 -1.15
C TYR A 503 9.14 22.51 -2.22
N ASP A 504 8.13 23.08 -2.89
CA ASP A 504 8.31 23.96 -4.04
C ASP A 504 8.82 25.37 -3.67
N THR A 505 8.82 25.74 -2.39
CA THR A 505 9.07 27.10 -1.90
C THR A 505 10.32 27.27 -1.03
N VAL A 506 11.03 26.18 -0.73
CA VAL A 506 12.26 26.20 0.07
C VAL A 506 13.30 27.15 -0.52
N ASN A 507 13.81 28.07 0.30
CA ASN A 507 14.97 28.88 -0.01
C ASN A 507 16.24 28.03 0.03
N ARG A 508 16.89 27.86 -1.12
CA ARG A 508 18.08 27.02 -1.29
C ARG A 508 19.32 27.64 -0.67
N ASP A 509 19.44 28.97 -0.74
CA ASP A 509 20.56 29.69 -0.15
C ASP A 509 20.52 29.57 1.36
N PHE A 510 19.34 29.76 1.96
CA PHE A 510 19.13 29.51 3.39
C PHE A 510 19.53 28.07 3.79
N LEU A 511 19.11 27.07 3.02
CA LEU A 511 19.47 25.68 3.28
C LEU A 511 20.99 25.47 3.25
N CYS A 512 21.70 26.01 2.27
CA CYS A 512 23.16 25.91 2.19
C CYS A 512 23.84 26.59 3.39
N HIS A 513 23.39 27.79 3.80
CA HIS A 513 23.91 28.47 4.99
C HIS A 513 23.60 27.69 6.27
N LEU A 514 22.41 27.09 6.39
CA LEU A 514 22.02 26.26 7.52
C LEU A 514 22.90 25.01 7.63
N MET A 515 23.22 24.36 6.51
CA MET A 515 24.15 23.22 6.50
C MET A 515 25.56 23.65 6.93
N GLY A 516 26.04 24.81 6.47
CA GLY A 516 27.31 25.37 6.96
C GLY A 516 27.28 25.60 8.47
N ALA A 517 26.20 26.20 9.00
CA ALA A 517 26.01 26.41 10.43
C ALA A 517 25.92 25.10 11.24
N MET A 518 25.41 24.02 10.64
CA MET A 518 25.39 22.67 11.21
C MET A 518 26.76 21.95 11.13
N GLY A 519 27.79 22.59 10.57
CA GLY A 519 29.16 22.07 10.51
C GLY A 519 29.46 21.15 9.33
N PHE A 520 28.57 21.04 8.34
CA PHE A 520 28.85 20.26 7.12
C PHE A 520 30.06 20.85 6.39
N SER A 521 30.92 19.98 5.84
CA SER A 521 32.05 20.44 5.03
C SER A 521 31.57 21.24 3.82
N GLU A 522 32.32 22.29 3.46
CA GLU A 522 32.00 23.16 2.33
C GLU A 522 31.83 22.36 1.03
N THR A 523 32.74 21.41 0.77
CA THR A 523 32.65 20.51 -0.39
C THR A 523 31.35 19.70 -0.42
N TRP A 524 30.84 19.27 0.73
CA TRP A 524 29.55 18.56 0.78
C TRP A 524 28.38 19.51 0.48
N VAL A 525 28.41 20.72 1.05
CA VAL A 525 27.41 21.76 0.78
C VAL A 525 27.39 22.13 -0.70
N ASP A 526 28.54 22.22 -1.35
CA ASP A 526 28.65 22.52 -2.78
C ASP A 526 28.07 21.40 -3.66
N ARG A 527 28.33 20.13 -3.32
CA ARG A 527 27.70 18.98 -4.00
C ARG A 527 26.17 19.01 -3.86
N VAL A 528 25.66 19.36 -2.68
CA VAL A 528 24.22 19.54 -2.47
C VAL A 528 23.69 20.72 -3.28
N ARG A 529 24.42 21.85 -3.30
CA ARG A 529 24.09 23.05 -4.07
C ARG A 529 23.97 22.73 -5.56
N GLU A 530 24.92 21.99 -6.12
CA GLU A 530 24.88 21.53 -7.51
C GLU A 530 23.59 20.73 -7.81
N CYS A 531 23.25 19.77 -6.94
CA CYS A 531 22.04 18.95 -7.08
C CYS A 531 20.73 19.75 -7.05
N ILE A 532 20.65 20.83 -6.27
CA ILE A 532 19.41 21.60 -6.10
C ILE A 532 19.31 22.80 -7.06
N THR A 533 20.42 23.39 -7.52
CA THR A 533 20.41 24.62 -8.33
C THR A 533 20.50 24.41 -9.84
N SER A 534 21.19 23.37 -10.31
CA SER A 534 21.34 23.07 -11.74
C SER A 534 20.15 22.36 -12.45
N PRO A 535 19.05 21.90 -11.80
CA PRO A 535 17.96 21.23 -12.52
C PRO A 535 17.22 22.13 -13.51
N THR A 536 16.81 21.54 -14.64
CA THR A 536 15.86 22.13 -15.60
C THR A 536 14.64 21.24 -15.75
N PHE A 537 13.50 21.83 -16.12
CA PHE A 537 12.20 21.16 -16.09
C PHE A 537 11.43 21.26 -17.42
N SER A 538 10.66 20.21 -17.70
CA SER A 538 9.55 20.21 -18.67
C SER A 538 8.32 19.58 -18.04
N VAL A 539 7.13 20.14 -18.28
CA VAL A 539 5.87 19.63 -17.70
C VAL A 539 5.29 18.54 -18.60
N LEU A 540 4.93 17.40 -18.01
CA LEU A 540 4.28 16.30 -18.72
C LEU A 540 2.76 16.48 -18.70
N ILE A 541 2.17 16.74 -19.86
CA ILE A 541 0.72 16.84 -20.05
C ILE A 541 0.29 15.71 -20.98
N GLN A 542 -0.58 14.84 -20.45
CA GLN A 542 -0.94 13.54 -21.04
C GLN A 542 0.27 12.70 -21.54
N GLY A 543 1.41 12.84 -20.87
CA GLY A 543 2.62 12.07 -21.14
C GLY A 543 3.55 12.66 -22.21
N ILE A 544 3.25 13.86 -22.73
CA ILE A 544 4.13 14.62 -23.64
C ILE A 544 4.79 15.76 -22.85
N PRO A 545 6.11 16.00 -23.02
CA PRO A 545 6.80 17.11 -22.37
C PRO A 545 6.52 18.44 -23.08
N TYR A 546 6.25 19.47 -22.29
CA TYR A 546 6.04 20.86 -22.73
C TYR A 546 6.88 21.83 -21.89
N GLY A 547 7.36 22.89 -22.54
CA GLY A 547 8.21 23.92 -21.94
C GLY A 547 9.63 23.45 -21.62
N PHE A 548 10.53 24.41 -21.40
CA PHE A 548 11.89 24.19 -20.90
C PHE A 548 12.28 25.39 -20.04
N PHE A 549 12.43 25.19 -18.73
CA PHE A 549 12.70 26.28 -17.79
C PHE A 549 13.57 25.82 -16.61
N GLY A 550 14.27 26.78 -16.00
CA GLY A 550 15.09 26.55 -14.80
C GLY A 550 14.29 26.65 -13.50
N SER A 551 14.98 26.78 -12.38
CA SER A 551 14.37 27.01 -11.08
C SER A 551 15.36 27.71 -10.15
N SER A 552 14.93 28.77 -9.46
CA SER A 552 15.73 29.47 -8.45
C SER A 552 15.42 29.04 -7.01
N ARG A 553 14.30 28.35 -6.77
CA ARG A 553 13.90 27.88 -5.42
C ARG A 553 13.21 26.52 -5.40
N GLY A 554 13.06 25.97 -4.20
CA GLY A 554 12.34 24.72 -3.95
C GLY A 554 13.20 23.47 -4.14
N LEU A 555 12.67 22.33 -3.73
CA LEU A 555 13.28 21.01 -3.79
C LEU A 555 12.43 20.08 -4.66
N ARG A 556 13.08 19.17 -5.39
CA ARG A 556 12.39 18.27 -6.33
C ARG A 556 11.57 17.21 -5.60
N GLN A 557 10.25 17.19 -5.82
CA GLN A 557 9.37 16.17 -5.27
C GLN A 557 9.50 14.84 -6.02
N GLY A 558 10.26 13.89 -5.48
CA GLY A 558 10.56 12.60 -6.15
C GLY A 558 12.06 12.30 -6.29
N ASP A 559 12.89 13.26 -5.90
CA ASP A 559 14.32 13.09 -5.66
C ASP A 559 14.54 12.45 -4.26
N PRO A 560 15.35 11.38 -4.13
CA PRO A 560 15.73 10.79 -2.84
C PRO A 560 16.31 11.77 -1.82
N LEU A 561 17.02 12.81 -2.27
CA LEU A 561 17.74 13.76 -1.39
C LEU A 561 16.83 14.82 -0.78
N SER A 562 15.82 15.27 -1.51
CA SER A 562 14.91 16.34 -1.09
C SER A 562 14.29 16.15 0.31
N PRO A 563 13.81 14.96 0.73
CA PRO A 563 13.23 14.77 2.06
C PRO A 563 14.22 15.00 3.21
N TYR A 564 15.50 14.66 3.02
CA TYR A 564 16.54 14.85 4.02
C TYR A 564 16.83 16.34 4.19
N LEU A 565 17.01 17.04 3.07
CA LEU A 565 17.23 18.48 3.05
C LEU A 565 16.05 19.26 3.65
N PHE A 566 14.82 18.88 3.29
CA PHE A 566 13.61 19.46 3.88
C PHE A 566 13.56 19.24 5.40
N THR A 567 14.01 18.07 5.86
CA THR A 567 14.06 17.76 7.29
C THR A 567 15.05 18.65 8.05
N LEU A 568 16.21 18.97 7.45
CA LEU A 568 17.16 19.92 8.03
C LEU A 568 16.56 21.33 8.14
N VAL A 569 15.85 21.79 7.10
CA VAL A 569 15.13 23.08 7.15
C VAL A 569 14.12 23.11 8.30
N MET A 570 13.35 22.03 8.48
CA MET A 570 12.39 21.93 9.59
C MET A 570 13.04 21.84 10.96
N GLU A 571 14.30 21.39 11.08
CA GLU A 571 15.03 21.40 12.35
C GLU A 571 15.28 22.83 12.84
N TYR A 572 15.46 23.79 11.94
CA TYR A 572 15.59 25.19 12.32
C TYR A 572 14.31 25.73 12.97
N PHE A 573 13.13 25.33 12.49
CA PHE A 573 11.86 25.65 13.17
C PHE A 573 11.82 25.07 14.60
N THR A 574 12.27 23.83 14.79
CA THR A 574 12.41 23.22 16.12
C THR A 574 13.33 24.05 17.04
N CYS A 575 14.43 24.60 16.50
CA CYS A 575 15.34 25.46 17.26
C CYS A 575 14.64 26.76 17.71
N LEU A 576 13.92 27.44 16.82
CA LEU A 576 13.16 28.65 17.16
C LEU A 576 12.10 28.37 18.23
N MET A 577 11.37 27.26 18.10
CA MET A 577 10.37 26.83 19.08
C MET A 577 10.99 26.56 20.45
N ASP A 578 12.13 25.89 20.51
CA ASP A 578 12.78 25.57 21.78
C ASP A 578 13.33 26.83 22.47
N ILE A 579 13.80 27.82 21.72
CA ILE A 579 14.17 29.14 22.26
C ILE A 579 12.95 29.85 22.84
N ALA A 580 11.82 29.86 22.12
CA ALA A 580 10.59 30.47 22.59
C ALA A 580 10.05 29.79 23.86
N VAL A 581 10.21 28.46 23.96
CA VAL A 581 9.85 27.68 25.16
C VAL A 581 10.81 27.94 26.32
N HIS A 582 12.12 27.95 26.07
CA HIS A 582 13.14 28.20 27.08
C HIS A 582 13.02 29.61 27.67
N ARG A 583 12.67 30.60 26.84
CA ARG A 583 12.40 32.00 27.27
C ARG A 583 10.98 32.19 27.82
N GLU A 584 10.23 31.11 28.05
CA GLU A 584 8.87 31.09 28.59
C GLU A 584 7.84 31.93 27.82
N ARG A 585 8.13 32.29 26.56
CA ARG A 585 7.20 33.04 25.69
C ARG A 585 6.11 32.12 25.15
N ILE A 586 6.45 30.86 24.89
CA ILE A 586 5.52 29.77 24.59
C ILE A 586 5.57 28.78 25.74
N VAL A 587 4.43 28.54 26.39
CA VAL A 587 4.33 27.57 27.49
C VAL A 587 3.68 26.28 26.99
N PRO A 588 4.40 25.15 26.95
CA PRO A 588 3.83 23.87 26.53
C PRO A 588 2.73 23.39 27.49
N ILE A 589 1.80 22.57 26.99
CA ILE A 589 0.70 22.02 27.81
C ILE A 589 1.26 21.22 29.00
N TYR A 590 2.26 20.37 28.75
CA TYR A 590 2.89 19.47 29.71
C TYR A 590 4.31 19.90 30.10
N SER A 591 4.48 21.14 30.57
CA SER A 591 5.80 21.68 30.96
C SER A 591 6.50 20.94 32.12
N ARG A 592 5.76 20.17 32.93
CA ARG A 592 6.29 19.41 34.09
C ARG A 592 6.63 17.95 33.76
N VAL A 593 6.46 17.51 32.51
CA VAL A 593 6.78 16.15 32.06
C VAL A 593 8.04 16.23 31.21
N SER A 594 9.07 15.44 31.54
CA SER A 594 10.30 15.34 30.77
C SER A 594 10.30 14.06 29.93
N PRO A 595 10.56 14.08 28.61
CA PRO A 595 10.91 15.26 27.81
C PRO A 595 9.70 16.19 27.60
N VAL A 596 9.96 17.50 27.59
CA VAL A 596 8.93 18.51 27.30
C VAL A 596 8.61 18.48 25.81
N VAL A 597 7.32 18.37 25.47
CA VAL A 597 6.86 18.34 24.07
C VAL A 597 6.02 19.59 23.79
N SER A 598 6.57 20.51 23.00
CA SER A 598 5.91 21.74 22.54
C SER A 598 5.35 21.62 21.13
N HIS A 599 5.92 20.76 20.29
CA HIS A 599 5.53 20.57 18.91
C HIS A 599 5.88 19.16 18.41
N LEU A 600 5.17 18.71 17.37
CA LEU A 600 5.38 17.46 16.66
C LEU A 600 5.42 17.76 15.15
N ILE A 601 6.42 17.22 14.47
CA ILE A 601 6.63 17.42 13.03
C ILE A 601 6.63 16.06 12.34
N TYR A 602 5.88 15.96 11.24
CA TYR A 602 6.00 14.85 10.31
C TYR A 602 6.07 15.42 8.90
N ALA A 603 7.29 15.68 8.44
CA ALA A 603 7.54 16.43 7.21
C ALA A 603 6.87 17.81 7.29
N ASP A 604 5.90 18.12 6.43
CA ASP A 604 5.15 19.37 6.39
C ASP A 604 3.93 19.42 7.31
N ASP A 605 3.49 18.28 7.86
CA ASP A 605 2.44 18.22 8.88
C ASP A 605 3.01 18.65 10.24
N LEU A 606 2.64 19.86 10.70
CA LEU A 606 3.13 20.47 11.93
C LEU A 606 2.01 20.63 12.96
N LEU A 607 2.26 20.16 14.18
CA LEU A 607 1.34 20.25 15.32
C LEU A 607 2.04 20.96 16.49
N VAL A 608 1.50 22.08 16.95
CA VAL A 608 2.05 22.84 18.11
C VAL A 608 1.08 22.76 19.28
N LEU A 609 1.60 22.50 20.47
CA LEU A 609 0.83 22.23 21.69
C LEU A 609 1.24 23.23 22.78
N LEU A 610 0.39 24.21 23.04
CA LEU A 610 0.70 25.28 23.99
C LEU A 610 -0.50 25.71 24.84
N ARG A 611 -0.21 26.41 25.94
CA ARG A 611 -1.21 27.15 26.72
C ARG A 611 -1.48 28.46 25.99
N PRO A 612 -2.71 28.70 25.50
CA PRO A 612 -2.96 29.74 24.52
C PRO A 612 -3.13 31.10 25.19
N SER A 613 -2.06 31.69 25.74
CA SER A 613 -2.08 33.11 26.12
C SER A 613 -2.01 33.99 24.86
N MET A 614 -2.49 35.23 24.92
CA MET A 614 -2.40 36.14 23.76
C MET A 614 -0.94 36.36 23.35
N ARG A 615 -0.05 36.54 24.34
CA ARG A 615 1.39 36.61 24.13
C ARG A 615 1.95 35.34 23.46
N GLY A 616 1.55 34.15 23.90
CA GLY A 616 2.03 32.90 23.32
C GLY A 616 1.56 32.66 21.89
N MET A 617 0.34 33.08 21.55
CA MET A 617 -0.17 33.02 20.18
C MET A 617 0.54 34.00 19.25
N ARG A 618 0.79 35.24 19.70
CA ARG A 618 1.61 36.22 18.98
C ARG A 618 3.04 35.76 18.77
N GLU A 619 3.64 35.15 19.80
CA GLU A 619 4.97 34.60 19.70
C GLU A 619 5.05 33.48 18.65
N LEU A 620 4.06 32.58 18.63
CA LEU A 620 3.99 31.55 17.59
C LEU A 620 3.86 32.16 16.19
N ALA A 621 3.09 33.23 16.04
CA ALA A 621 2.98 33.96 14.78
C ALA A 621 4.33 34.58 14.36
N ALA A 622 5.06 35.17 15.30
CA ALA A 622 6.39 35.73 15.07
C ALA A 622 7.40 34.66 14.65
N VAL A 623 7.44 33.51 15.34
CA VAL A 623 8.29 32.37 14.97
C VAL A 623 7.97 31.88 13.55
N MET A 624 6.69 31.77 13.18
CA MET A 624 6.29 31.36 11.84
C MET A 624 6.68 32.38 10.76
N GLU A 625 6.63 33.68 11.08
CA GLU A 625 7.03 34.74 10.15
C GLU A 625 8.55 34.76 9.95
N GLU A 626 9.35 34.71 11.02
CA GLU A 626 10.81 34.60 10.96
C GLU A 626 11.24 33.36 10.18
N PHE A 627 10.66 32.19 10.52
CA PHE A 627 10.92 30.96 9.80
C PHE A 627 10.57 31.07 8.31
N GLY A 628 9.42 31.66 7.98
CA GLY A 628 8.95 31.82 6.62
C GLY A 628 9.76 32.81 5.79
N GLN A 629 10.29 33.87 6.40
CA GLN A 629 11.15 34.86 5.74
C GLN A 629 12.50 34.26 5.33
N LEU A 630 13.11 33.47 6.21
CA LEU A 630 14.42 32.85 5.95
C LEU A 630 14.29 31.62 5.04
N SER A 631 13.44 30.67 5.42
CA SER A 631 13.32 29.38 4.73
C SER A 631 12.45 29.40 3.48
N GLY A 632 11.65 30.45 3.27
CA GLY A 632 10.60 30.52 2.25
C GLY A 632 9.33 29.74 2.59
N LEU A 633 9.30 28.97 3.69
CA LEU A 633 8.16 28.14 4.09
C LEU A 633 7.12 28.96 4.85
N ARG A 634 6.18 29.55 4.11
CA ARG A 634 5.11 30.38 4.71
C ARG A 634 3.89 29.57 5.13
N LEU A 635 3.28 30.00 6.23
CA LEU A 635 2.03 29.44 6.74
C LEU A 635 0.89 29.56 5.71
N ASN A 636 0.12 28.48 5.56
CA ASN A 636 -1.13 28.43 4.82
C ASN A 636 -2.30 28.68 5.78
N ARG A 637 -2.73 29.94 5.87
CA ARG A 637 -3.76 30.36 6.84
C ARG A 637 -5.10 29.66 6.63
N ASP A 638 -5.49 29.39 5.38
CA ASP A 638 -6.78 28.77 5.04
C ASP A 638 -6.88 27.30 5.46
N LYS A 639 -5.74 26.59 5.51
CA LYS A 639 -5.69 25.18 5.90
C LYS A 639 -5.23 24.95 7.33
N SER A 640 -4.61 25.96 7.94
CA SER A 640 -4.17 25.93 9.32
C SER A 640 -5.33 26.22 10.24
N LYS A 641 -5.41 25.50 11.38
CA LYS A 641 -6.50 25.66 12.35
C LYS A 641 -6.02 25.52 13.78
N VAL A 642 -6.68 26.23 14.69
CA VAL A 642 -6.44 26.11 16.14
C VAL A 642 -7.60 25.38 16.81
N TYR A 643 -7.28 24.36 17.59
CA TYR A 643 -8.23 23.59 18.39
C TYR A 643 -8.01 23.92 19.86
N PHE A 644 -9.08 24.24 20.59
CA PHE A 644 -8.99 24.69 21.98
C PHE A 644 -9.67 23.71 22.94
N SER A 645 -9.18 23.65 24.18
CA SER A 645 -9.90 22.98 25.27
C SER A 645 -11.23 23.65 25.58
N ASN A 646 -12.13 22.90 26.24
CA ASN A 646 -13.43 23.43 26.67
C ASN A 646 -13.29 24.61 27.64
N SER A 647 -12.21 24.63 28.42
CA SER A 647 -11.85 25.68 29.39
C SER A 647 -11.31 26.97 28.78
N CYS A 648 -11.04 27.03 27.47
CA CYS A 648 -10.45 28.22 26.86
C CYS A 648 -11.52 29.28 26.56
N THR A 649 -11.32 30.49 27.07
CA THR A 649 -12.10 31.69 26.71
C THR A 649 -11.44 32.43 25.54
N LEU A 650 -12.20 33.29 24.86
CA LEU A 650 -11.72 34.14 23.75
C LEU A 650 -11.05 33.32 22.63
N LYS A 651 -11.67 32.22 22.21
CA LYS A 651 -11.06 31.25 21.27
C LYS A 651 -10.80 31.90 19.90
N GLU A 652 -11.74 32.71 19.44
CA GLU A 652 -11.71 33.38 18.14
C GLU A 652 -10.61 34.46 18.11
N GLU A 653 -10.53 35.32 19.12
CA GLU A 653 -9.47 36.34 19.25
C GLU A 653 -8.08 35.71 19.30
N ARG A 654 -7.91 34.63 20.08
CA ARG A 654 -6.64 33.90 20.16
C ARG A 654 -6.23 33.26 18.84
N ALA A 655 -7.19 32.76 18.05
CA ALA A 655 -6.91 32.22 16.73
C ALA A 655 -6.53 33.34 15.73
N MET A 656 -7.16 34.51 15.87
CA MET A 656 -6.89 35.70 15.04
C MET A 656 -5.46 36.24 15.21
N GLU A 657 -4.84 36.10 16.39
CA GLU A 657 -3.42 36.46 16.62
C GLU A 657 -2.45 35.70 15.69
N LEU A 658 -2.83 34.50 15.25
CA LEU A 658 -2.08 33.71 14.27
C LEU A 658 -2.62 33.90 12.84
N GLY A 659 -3.74 34.59 12.68
CA GLY A 659 -4.43 34.80 11.42
C GLY A 659 -5.07 33.52 10.87
N VAL A 660 -5.56 32.64 11.73
CA VAL A 660 -6.16 31.34 11.34
C VAL A 660 -7.52 31.14 11.98
N GLU A 661 -8.30 30.22 11.43
CA GLU A 661 -9.61 29.87 11.98
C GLU A 661 -9.52 28.89 13.15
N LYS A 662 -10.52 28.96 14.02
CA LYS A 662 -10.80 27.92 15.01
C LYS A 662 -11.34 26.66 14.31
N GLY A 663 -10.86 25.50 14.75
CA GLY A 663 -11.37 24.20 14.33
C GLY A 663 -11.98 23.41 15.48
N ASP A 664 -12.72 22.36 15.13
CA ASP A 664 -13.31 21.41 16.07
C ASP A 664 -12.66 20.03 15.99
N LEU A 665 -12.56 19.35 17.13
CA LEU A 665 -12.09 17.96 17.22
C LEU A 665 -13.29 16.99 17.15
N PRO A 666 -13.15 15.81 16.53
CA PRO A 666 -11.91 15.23 16.00
C PRO A 666 -11.52 15.73 14.61
N VAL A 667 -10.21 15.77 14.33
CA VAL A 667 -9.64 16.17 13.02
C VAL A 667 -8.77 15.06 12.44
N LYS A 668 -8.68 14.95 11.12
CA LYS A 668 -7.71 14.05 10.47
C LYS A 668 -6.27 14.56 10.64
N TYR A 669 -5.40 13.73 11.19
CA TYR A 669 -3.95 13.96 11.36
C TYR A 669 -3.19 12.69 10.97
N LEU A 670 -2.18 12.81 10.09
CA LEU A 670 -1.36 11.68 9.59
C LEU A 670 -2.19 10.49 9.06
N GLY A 671 -3.38 10.76 8.52
CA GLY A 671 -4.26 9.74 7.96
C GLY A 671 -5.26 9.11 8.95
N VAL A 672 -5.18 9.39 10.24
CA VAL A 672 -6.09 8.87 11.29
C VAL A 672 -6.85 10.00 12.01
N PRO A 673 -8.01 9.74 12.62
CA PRO A 673 -8.75 10.74 13.40
C PRO A 673 -8.02 11.04 14.72
N LEU A 674 -7.59 12.28 14.90
CA LEU A 674 -7.06 12.82 16.15
C LEU A 674 -8.24 13.24 17.05
N SER A 675 -8.49 12.45 18.08
CA SER A 675 -9.61 12.59 19.00
C SER A 675 -9.12 12.77 20.44
N VAL A 676 -9.81 13.61 21.24
CA VAL A 676 -9.47 13.83 22.66
C VAL A 676 -9.72 12.56 23.49
N ASN A 677 -10.76 11.81 23.13
CA ASN A 677 -11.04 10.48 23.66
C ASN A 677 -10.59 9.42 22.65
N TYR A 678 -10.81 8.14 22.97
CA TYR A 678 -10.61 7.08 21.99
C TYR A 678 -11.51 7.28 20.76
N ALA A 679 -11.02 6.87 19.59
CA ALA A 679 -11.78 6.93 18.36
C ALA A 679 -13.04 6.06 18.48
N LYS A 680 -14.21 6.69 18.33
CA LYS A 680 -15.50 6.00 18.27
C LYS A 680 -15.71 5.40 16.88
N ASP A 681 -16.68 4.51 16.75
CA ASP A 681 -16.99 3.86 15.46
C ASP A 681 -17.25 4.90 14.34
N ARG A 682 -17.92 6.00 14.68
CA ARG A 682 -18.16 7.13 13.77
C ARG A 682 -16.88 7.82 13.28
N ASP A 683 -15.85 7.92 14.14
CA ASP A 683 -14.60 8.61 13.83
C ASP A 683 -13.75 7.76 12.85
N CYS A 684 -13.95 6.43 12.89
CA CYS A 684 -13.32 5.47 11.99
C CYS A 684 -14.12 5.18 10.71
N GLN A 685 -15.25 5.86 10.46
CA GLN A 685 -16.09 5.61 9.28
C GLN A 685 -15.31 5.81 7.97
N SER A 686 -14.38 6.78 7.94
CA SER A 686 -13.52 7.02 6.78
C SER A 686 -12.66 5.81 6.38
N LEU A 687 -12.29 4.94 7.33
CA LEU A 687 -11.58 3.68 7.04
C LEU A 687 -12.52 2.66 6.37
N VAL A 688 -13.77 2.58 6.82
CA VAL A 688 -14.79 1.69 6.24
C VAL A 688 -15.12 2.14 4.82
N ASP A 689 -15.40 3.43 4.62
CA ASP A 689 -15.69 4.01 3.30
C ASP A 689 -14.52 3.81 2.34
N PHE A 690 -13.28 3.92 2.85
CA PHE A 690 -12.09 3.67 2.07
C PHE A 690 -11.98 2.20 1.63
N ALA A 691 -12.19 1.25 2.54
CA ALA A 691 -12.16 -0.18 2.22
C ALA A 691 -13.23 -0.53 1.17
N GLN A 692 -14.42 0.05 1.32
CA GLN A 692 -15.54 -0.09 0.40
C GLN A 692 -15.21 0.44 -1.01
N ARG A 693 -14.73 1.68 -1.11
CA ARG A 693 -14.31 2.29 -2.40
C ARG A 693 -13.23 1.48 -3.11
N ARG A 694 -12.30 0.89 -2.35
CA ARG A 694 -11.26 0.03 -2.94
C ARG A 694 -11.85 -1.23 -3.54
N VAL A 695 -12.73 -1.89 -2.81
CA VAL A 695 -13.44 -3.09 -3.26
C VAL A 695 -14.28 -2.83 -4.51
N GLU A 696 -15.01 -1.72 -4.56
CA GLU A 696 -15.80 -1.31 -5.75
C GLU A 696 -14.90 -0.98 -6.96
N GLY A 697 -13.76 -0.35 -6.70
CA GLY A 697 -12.73 -0.08 -7.71
C GLY A 697 -12.05 -1.34 -8.24
N TRP A 698 -12.20 -2.50 -7.59
CA TRP A 698 -11.70 -3.79 -8.08
C TRP A 698 -12.87 -4.53 -8.71
N GLN A 699 -12.84 -4.71 -10.04
CA GLN A 699 -13.91 -5.40 -10.77
C GLN A 699 -13.90 -6.87 -10.34
N ALA A 700 -14.65 -7.19 -9.29
CA ALA A 700 -14.65 -8.51 -8.67
C ALA A 700 -14.99 -9.62 -9.68
N ALA A 701 -15.82 -9.29 -10.68
CA ALA A 701 -16.16 -10.16 -11.81
C ALA A 701 -14.98 -10.50 -12.73
N GLY A 702 -13.99 -9.60 -12.84
CA GLY A 702 -12.79 -9.78 -13.66
C GLY A 702 -11.66 -10.51 -12.94
N LEU A 703 -11.83 -10.85 -11.66
CA LEU A 703 -10.78 -11.40 -10.81
C LEU A 703 -11.10 -12.84 -10.38
N SER A 704 -10.09 -13.70 -10.38
CA SER A 704 -10.24 -15.04 -9.83
C SER A 704 -10.51 -14.99 -8.32
N PHE A 705 -10.97 -16.10 -7.74
CA PHE A 705 -11.05 -16.25 -6.27
C PHE A 705 -9.68 -16.00 -5.60
N GLY A 706 -8.60 -16.44 -6.23
CA GLY A 706 -7.23 -16.22 -5.76
C GLY A 706 -6.81 -14.74 -5.83
N GLY A 707 -7.07 -14.07 -6.95
CA GLY A 707 -6.78 -12.65 -7.13
C GLY A 707 -7.53 -11.76 -6.13
N ARG A 708 -8.78 -12.11 -5.78
CA ARG A 708 -9.54 -11.41 -4.74
C ARG A 708 -8.94 -11.58 -3.34
N ILE A 709 -8.52 -12.79 -2.99
CA ILE A 709 -7.81 -13.05 -1.73
C ILE A 709 -6.52 -12.22 -1.66
N GLU A 710 -5.77 -12.17 -2.77
CA GLU A 710 -4.51 -11.43 -2.83
C GLU A 710 -4.70 -9.93 -2.65
N LEU A 711 -5.74 -9.35 -3.24
CA LEU A 711 -6.12 -7.95 -3.08
C LEU A 711 -6.45 -7.59 -1.63
N VAL A 712 -7.25 -8.44 -0.97
CA VAL A 712 -7.60 -8.24 0.45
C VAL A 712 -6.32 -8.29 1.30
N ARG A 713 -5.49 -9.30 1.09
CA ARG A 713 -4.23 -9.52 1.82
C ARG A 713 -3.24 -8.37 1.64
N SER A 714 -3.02 -7.92 0.41
CA SER A 714 -1.95 -6.97 0.08
C SER A 714 -2.37 -5.51 0.24
N VAL A 715 -3.65 -5.18 0.11
CA VAL A 715 -4.13 -3.79 0.16
C VAL A 715 -4.96 -3.52 1.42
N ILE A 716 -6.07 -4.22 1.63
CA ILE A 716 -6.97 -3.91 2.75
C ILE A 716 -6.30 -4.21 4.09
N SER A 717 -5.67 -5.38 4.23
CA SER A 717 -4.99 -5.75 5.48
C SER A 717 -3.82 -4.81 5.80
N ALA A 718 -3.07 -4.32 4.81
CA ALA A 718 -1.96 -3.38 5.03
C ALA A 718 -2.46 -2.02 5.55
N ILE A 719 -3.58 -1.53 5.02
CA ILE A 719 -4.16 -0.25 5.41
C ILE A 719 -4.81 -0.34 6.80
N ALA A 720 -5.53 -1.44 7.06
CA ALA A 720 -6.05 -1.73 8.39
C ALA A 720 -4.92 -1.83 9.42
N LEU A 721 -3.81 -2.50 9.08
CA LEU A 721 -2.65 -2.63 9.96
C LEU A 721 -2.07 -1.27 10.39
N PHE A 722 -2.00 -0.29 9.48
CA PHE A 722 -1.55 1.06 9.82
C PHE A 722 -2.45 1.72 10.87
N TRP A 723 -3.78 1.63 10.69
CA TRP A 723 -4.75 2.17 11.65
C TRP A 723 -4.67 1.46 13.00
N LEU A 724 -4.60 0.13 13.00
CA LEU A 724 -4.50 -0.69 14.21
C LEU A 724 -3.20 -0.46 15.01
N GLN A 725 -2.14 0.02 14.36
CA GLN A 725 -0.90 0.41 15.03
C GLN A 725 -0.92 1.85 15.55
N SER A 726 -1.73 2.73 14.95
CA SER A 726 -1.71 4.17 15.22
C SER A 726 -2.79 4.63 16.20
N ILE A 727 -3.92 3.92 16.26
CA ILE A 727 -5.03 4.19 17.19
C ILE A 727 -5.72 2.90 17.65
N MET A 728 -6.45 2.98 18.76
CA MET A 728 -7.29 1.90 19.25
C MET A 728 -8.61 1.83 18.46
N VAL A 729 -8.62 1.11 17.33
CA VAL A 729 -9.82 0.97 16.48
C VAL A 729 -10.89 0.09 17.16
N PRO A 730 -12.18 0.51 17.20
CA PRO A 730 -13.27 -0.29 17.76
C PRO A 730 -13.45 -1.66 17.07
N LEU A 731 -13.85 -2.69 17.84
CA LEU A 731 -14.11 -4.02 17.28
C LEU A 731 -15.27 -3.99 16.26
N ALA A 732 -16.27 -3.14 16.47
CA ALA A 732 -17.38 -2.97 15.53
C ALA A 732 -16.89 -2.53 14.14
N THR A 733 -15.99 -1.55 14.08
CA THR A 733 -15.37 -1.09 12.82
C THR A 733 -14.57 -2.20 12.16
N ILE A 734 -13.79 -2.95 12.94
CA ILE A 734 -12.99 -4.08 12.42
C ILE A 734 -13.90 -5.14 11.78
N ARG A 735 -14.98 -5.54 12.46
CA ARG A 735 -15.95 -6.51 11.95
C ARG A 735 -16.65 -6.02 10.68
N LYS A 736 -16.95 -4.71 10.57
CA LYS A 736 -17.49 -4.12 9.33
C LYS A 736 -16.53 -4.29 8.16
N ILE A 737 -15.24 -4.03 8.35
CA ILE A 737 -14.21 -4.19 7.31
C ILE A 737 -14.05 -5.65 6.90
N GLU A 738 -14.00 -6.57 7.86
CA GLU A 738 -13.94 -8.02 7.56
C GLU A 738 -15.18 -8.48 6.79
N GLY A 739 -16.36 -7.95 7.11
CA GLY A 739 -17.60 -8.19 6.35
C GLY A 739 -17.51 -7.71 4.89
N ILE A 740 -16.94 -6.53 4.66
CA ILE A 740 -16.68 -6.00 3.29
C ILE A 740 -15.72 -6.93 2.54
N CYS A 741 -14.62 -7.35 3.17
CA CYS A 741 -13.66 -8.27 2.58
C CYS A 741 -14.30 -9.62 2.23
N ALA A 742 -15.13 -10.18 3.12
CA ALA A 742 -15.83 -11.42 2.88
C ALA A 742 -16.78 -11.30 1.67
N LYS A 743 -17.63 -10.26 1.64
CA LYS A 743 -18.54 -10.00 0.50
C LYS A 743 -17.78 -9.86 -0.82
N PHE A 744 -16.64 -9.17 -0.81
CA PHE A 744 -15.78 -9.02 -1.99
C PHE A 744 -15.21 -10.36 -2.47
N ILE A 745 -14.61 -11.15 -1.58
CA ILE A 745 -14.01 -12.46 -1.90
C ILE A 745 -15.03 -13.40 -2.54
N TRP A 746 -16.31 -13.28 -2.17
CA TRP A 746 -17.40 -14.08 -2.74
C TRP A 746 -18.19 -13.37 -3.85
N HIS A 747 -17.83 -12.13 -4.23
CA HIS A 747 -18.51 -11.33 -5.25
C HIS A 747 -20.03 -11.21 -4.99
N GLY A 748 -20.40 -11.01 -3.72
CA GLY A 748 -21.81 -10.93 -3.31
C GLY A 748 -22.61 -12.23 -3.45
N GLY A 749 -21.97 -13.33 -3.86
CA GLY A 749 -22.59 -14.67 -3.95
C GLY A 749 -22.52 -15.45 -2.64
N ILE A 750 -22.77 -16.76 -2.70
CA ILE A 750 -22.77 -17.65 -1.53
C ILE A 750 -21.38 -17.74 -0.89
N HIS A 751 -21.32 -17.51 0.43
CA HIS A 751 -20.12 -17.67 1.24
C HIS A 751 -19.91 -19.16 1.57
N ALA A 752 -19.25 -19.91 0.67
CA ALA A 752 -19.07 -21.36 0.85
C ALA A 752 -18.13 -21.72 2.02
N ILE A 753 -17.20 -20.83 2.36
CA ILE A 753 -16.24 -20.97 3.47
C ILE A 753 -16.35 -19.73 4.38
N SER A 754 -16.38 -19.93 5.70
CA SER A 754 -16.48 -18.84 6.68
C SER A 754 -15.22 -17.96 6.66
N TRP A 755 -15.37 -16.68 7.07
CA TRP A 755 -14.24 -15.76 7.19
C TRP A 755 -13.16 -16.27 8.15
N GLU A 756 -13.58 -16.87 9.27
CA GLU A 756 -12.68 -17.46 10.25
C GLU A 756 -11.81 -18.57 9.63
N GLN A 757 -12.43 -19.51 8.90
CA GLN A 757 -11.69 -20.58 8.22
C GLN A 757 -10.72 -20.02 7.18
N LEU A 758 -11.11 -18.98 6.43
CA LEU A 758 -10.20 -18.31 5.47
C LEU A 758 -9.00 -17.66 6.18
N CYS A 759 -9.18 -17.17 7.41
CA CYS A 759 -8.13 -16.53 8.21
C CYS A 759 -7.17 -17.50 8.90
N ARG A 760 -7.41 -18.81 8.82
CA ARG A 760 -6.46 -19.80 9.36
C ARG A 760 -5.17 -19.84 8.52
N PRO A 761 -4.02 -20.19 9.12
CA PRO A 761 -2.83 -20.56 8.36
C PRO A 761 -3.14 -21.66 7.36
N ARG A 762 -2.31 -21.76 6.30
CA ARG A 762 -2.47 -22.80 5.28
C ARG A 762 -2.34 -24.22 5.87
N LYS A 763 -1.44 -24.39 6.85
CA LYS A 763 -1.24 -25.66 7.58
C LYS A 763 -2.47 -26.09 8.37
N GLU A 764 -3.20 -25.13 8.93
CA GLU A 764 -4.41 -25.34 9.73
C GLU A 764 -5.71 -25.24 8.88
N GLY A 765 -5.63 -25.51 7.59
CA GLY A 765 -6.79 -25.56 6.69
C GLY A 765 -7.39 -24.21 6.30
N GLY A 766 -6.63 -23.11 6.34
CA GLY A 766 -7.05 -21.80 5.81
C GLY A 766 -6.35 -21.39 4.52
N VAL A 767 -6.59 -20.17 4.05
CA VAL A 767 -5.92 -19.61 2.86
C VAL A 767 -4.77 -18.66 3.21
N GLY A 768 -4.55 -18.40 4.51
CA GLY A 768 -3.52 -17.50 5.04
C GLY A 768 -3.91 -16.03 5.04
N LEU A 769 -5.21 -15.70 5.08
CA LEU A 769 -5.65 -14.35 5.46
C LEU A 769 -5.40 -14.12 6.95
N ARG A 770 -5.33 -12.87 7.39
CA ARG A 770 -5.17 -12.55 8.81
C ARG A 770 -6.46 -11.94 9.36
N SER A 771 -6.93 -12.48 10.48
CA SER A 771 -8.03 -11.88 11.24
C SER A 771 -7.60 -10.51 11.74
N LEU A 772 -8.36 -9.48 11.41
CA LEU A 772 -8.06 -8.11 11.85
C LEU A 772 -8.21 -7.96 13.37
N VAL A 773 -8.98 -8.84 14.01
CA VAL A 773 -9.09 -8.92 15.48
C VAL A 773 -7.76 -9.36 16.10
N SER A 774 -7.18 -10.47 15.62
CA SER A 774 -5.87 -10.94 16.12
C SER A 774 -4.74 -10.00 15.70
N VAL A 775 -4.85 -9.31 14.56
CA VAL A 775 -3.92 -8.25 14.15
C VAL A 775 -3.97 -7.07 15.12
N ARG A 776 -5.16 -6.68 15.63
CA ARG A 776 -5.30 -5.62 16.64
C ARG A 776 -4.56 -5.98 17.93
N GLU A 777 -4.72 -7.21 18.41
CA GLU A 777 -4.05 -7.68 19.63
C GLU A 777 -2.53 -7.73 19.45
N ALA A 778 -2.06 -8.27 18.33
CA ALA A 778 -0.64 -8.28 17.99
C ALA A 778 -0.05 -6.86 17.84
N ALA A 779 -0.82 -5.90 17.31
CA ALA A 779 -0.43 -4.49 17.26
C ALA A 779 -0.29 -3.88 18.66
N GLY A 780 -1.17 -4.23 19.59
CA GLY A 780 -1.07 -3.86 20.99
C GLY A 780 0.19 -4.39 21.67
N ILE A 781 0.53 -5.66 21.45
CA ILE A 781 1.76 -6.26 21.99
C ILE A 781 3.00 -5.63 21.35
N LYS A 782 2.99 -5.38 20.04
CA LYS A 782 4.07 -4.64 19.37
C LYS A 782 4.27 -3.26 20.00
N LEU A 783 3.19 -2.57 20.34
CA LEU A 783 3.25 -1.28 20.98
C LEU A 783 3.87 -1.38 22.38
N ALA A 784 3.50 -2.40 23.15
CA ALA A 784 4.09 -2.67 24.47
C ALA A 784 5.58 -3.06 24.38
N TRP A 785 5.98 -3.82 23.36
CA TRP A 785 7.38 -4.10 23.05
C TRP A 785 8.16 -2.82 22.76
N ARG A 786 7.65 -1.94 21.89
CA ARG A 786 8.31 -0.66 21.58
C ARG A 786 8.42 0.24 22.81
N PHE A 787 7.39 0.24 23.65
CA PHE A 787 7.41 0.96 24.93
C PHE A 787 8.55 0.46 25.83
N LEU A 788 8.72 -0.86 25.93
CA LEU A 788 9.78 -1.49 26.74
C LEU A 788 11.20 -1.22 26.23
N GLN A 789 11.41 -1.08 24.91
CA GLN A 789 12.72 -0.74 24.36
C GLN A 789 13.14 0.70 24.72
N GLY A 790 12.19 1.62 24.86
CA GLY A 790 12.45 2.96 25.40
C GLY A 790 13.06 3.98 24.43
N ASP A 791 13.33 3.60 23.17
CA ASP A 791 14.10 4.42 22.22
C ASP A 791 13.38 5.67 21.67
N SER A 792 12.04 5.73 21.74
CA SER A 792 11.26 6.77 21.06
C SER A 792 10.87 7.95 21.96
N LEU A 793 10.57 9.11 21.35
CA LEU A 793 10.02 10.26 22.09
C LEU A 793 8.72 9.89 22.80
N TRP A 794 7.89 9.08 22.14
CA TRP A 794 6.63 8.57 22.68
C TRP A 794 6.87 7.69 23.92
N SER A 795 7.75 6.70 23.86
CA SER A 795 8.03 5.83 25.01
C SER A 795 8.59 6.61 26.19
N ALA A 796 9.54 7.52 25.94
CA ALA A 796 10.12 8.38 26.97
C ALA A 796 9.06 9.25 27.66
N TRP A 797 8.19 9.91 26.88
CA TRP A 797 7.12 10.75 27.42
C TRP A 797 6.08 9.94 28.21
N MET A 798 5.68 8.77 27.70
CA MET A 798 4.72 7.87 28.36
C MET A 798 5.26 7.35 29.70
N THR A 799 6.53 6.95 29.74
CA THR A 799 7.22 6.50 30.97
C THR A 799 7.19 7.59 32.03
N SER A 800 7.60 8.81 31.68
CA SER A 800 7.61 9.93 32.62
C SER A 800 6.20 10.32 33.07
N ARG A 801 5.20 10.26 32.19
CA ARG A 801 3.82 10.62 32.52
C ARG A 801 3.16 9.63 33.48
N TYR A 802 3.28 8.33 33.19
CA TYR A 802 2.48 7.28 33.82
C TYR A 802 3.25 6.40 34.81
N LEU A 803 4.47 5.98 34.47
CA LEU A 803 5.26 5.15 35.38
C LEU A 803 5.81 5.96 36.55
N ARG A 804 6.30 7.18 36.30
CA ARG A 804 6.85 8.09 37.34
C ARG A 804 7.88 7.41 38.25
N GLY A 805 8.81 6.66 37.65
CA GLY A 805 9.84 5.91 38.35
C GLY A 805 9.40 4.52 38.87
N ARG A 806 8.13 4.12 38.72
CA ARG A 806 7.70 2.75 39.00
C ARG A 806 8.15 1.78 37.90
N ASN A 807 8.44 0.54 38.28
CA ASN A 807 8.75 -0.51 37.32
C ASN A 807 7.49 -0.89 36.51
N PHE A 808 7.68 -1.12 35.21
CA PHE A 808 6.62 -1.44 34.25
C PHE A 808 5.82 -2.70 34.64
N TRP A 809 6.49 -3.73 35.12
CA TRP A 809 5.92 -5.05 35.35
C TRP A 809 4.98 -5.10 36.55
N VAL A 810 5.23 -4.27 37.56
CA VAL A 810 4.41 -4.19 38.79
C VAL A 810 3.51 -2.96 38.84
N CYS A 811 3.54 -2.09 37.83
CA CYS A 811 2.64 -0.94 37.78
C CYS A 811 1.17 -1.39 37.69
N GLU A 812 0.37 -1.06 38.69
CA GLU A 812 -1.06 -1.32 38.69
C GLU A 812 -1.79 -0.44 37.66
N ILE A 813 -2.91 -0.94 37.14
CA ILE A 813 -3.72 -0.23 36.17
C ILE A 813 -4.60 0.81 36.88
N ASP A 814 -4.31 2.09 36.67
CA ASP A 814 -5.09 3.21 37.22
C ASP A 814 -6.17 3.68 36.25
N ASN A 815 -7.32 4.12 36.78
CA ASN A 815 -8.41 4.70 35.99
C ASN A 815 -8.00 5.95 35.21
N ASN A 816 -7.05 6.74 35.71
CA ASN A 816 -6.50 7.95 35.10
C ASN A 816 -5.53 7.69 33.94
N PHE A 817 -5.11 6.45 33.72
CA PHE A 817 -4.26 6.09 32.59
C PHE A 817 -5.02 6.16 31.27
N SER A 818 -4.31 6.47 30.19
CA SER A 818 -4.91 6.42 28.86
C SER A 818 -5.29 4.99 28.49
N VAL A 819 -6.28 4.85 27.61
CA VAL A 819 -6.70 3.54 27.08
C VAL A 819 -5.51 2.82 26.43
N SER A 820 -4.67 3.57 25.70
CA SER A 820 -3.45 3.05 25.08
C SER A 820 -2.48 2.49 26.12
N PHE A 821 -2.22 3.22 27.21
CA PHE A 821 -1.33 2.75 28.27
C PHE A 821 -1.93 1.55 29.04
N LYS A 822 -3.25 1.56 29.30
CA LYS A 822 -3.94 0.39 29.87
C LYS A 822 -3.81 -0.84 28.97
N HIS A 823 -3.87 -0.66 27.65
CA HIS A 823 -3.70 -1.76 26.70
C HIS A 823 -2.27 -2.30 26.69
N ILE A 824 -1.27 -1.41 26.74
CA ILE A 824 0.15 -1.78 26.90
C ILE A 824 0.36 -2.61 28.18
N LEU A 825 -0.20 -2.15 29.30
CA LEU A 825 -0.13 -2.86 30.57
C LEU A 825 -0.84 -4.23 30.54
N ARG A 826 -1.93 -4.38 29.78
CA ARG A 826 -2.63 -5.67 29.60
C ARG A 826 -1.86 -6.65 28.72
N ALA A 827 -0.89 -6.20 27.94
CA ALA A 827 -0.05 -7.08 27.11
C ALA A 827 1.04 -7.82 27.92
N ARG A 828 1.26 -7.45 29.19
CA ARG A 828 2.31 -8.04 30.06
C ARG A 828 2.32 -9.58 30.10
N PRO A 829 1.18 -10.29 30.28
CA PRO A 829 1.19 -11.76 30.35
C PRO A 829 1.71 -12.40 29.06
N VAL A 830 1.29 -11.89 27.90
CA VAL A 830 1.72 -12.40 26.60
C VAL A 830 3.18 -12.02 26.30
N LEU A 831 3.61 -10.82 26.73
CA LEU A 831 5.00 -10.43 26.58
C LEU A 831 5.94 -11.35 27.38
N ARG A 832 5.59 -11.74 28.60
CA ARG A 832 6.43 -12.61 29.44
C ARG A 832 6.76 -13.95 28.79
N THR A 833 5.80 -14.53 28.07
CA THR A 833 6.03 -15.82 27.40
C THR A 833 7.02 -15.70 26.23
N ALA A 834 7.12 -14.52 25.61
CA ALA A 834 7.90 -14.27 24.39
C ALA A 834 9.09 -13.31 24.57
N LEU A 835 9.38 -12.88 25.79
CA LEU A 835 10.50 -12.00 26.11
C LEU A 835 11.63 -12.74 26.80
N ARG A 836 12.85 -12.39 26.46
CA ARG A 836 14.05 -12.73 27.23
C ARG A 836 14.87 -11.47 27.47
N ARG A 837 15.64 -11.44 28.55
CA ARG A 837 16.58 -10.33 28.82
C ARG A 837 17.98 -10.80 28.41
N ARG A 838 18.64 -10.06 27.52
CA ARG A 838 20.07 -10.29 27.27
C ARG A 838 20.85 -9.50 28.30
N MET A 839 21.43 -10.22 29.26
CA MET A 839 22.20 -9.64 30.35
C MET A 839 23.58 -9.19 29.84
N ARG A 840 23.95 -7.94 30.10
CA ARG A 840 25.29 -7.40 29.84
C ARG A 840 25.94 -7.02 31.16
N GLU A 841 25.82 -5.76 31.57
CA GLU A 841 26.30 -5.32 32.88
C GLU A 841 25.24 -5.39 33.98
N GLY A 842 23.97 -5.64 33.64
CA GLY A 842 22.90 -5.75 34.64
C GLY A 842 22.47 -4.42 35.24
N ARG A 843 22.88 -3.28 34.67
CA ARG A 843 22.60 -1.93 35.23
C ARG A 843 21.17 -1.49 35.04
N GLU A 844 20.52 -1.93 33.98
CA GLU A 844 19.18 -1.49 33.59
C GLU A 844 18.11 -2.58 33.84
N THR A 845 18.51 -3.69 34.45
CA THR A 845 17.63 -4.80 34.78
C THR A 845 17.39 -4.81 36.28
N ASP A 846 16.14 -4.56 36.68
CA ASP A 846 15.73 -4.61 38.08
C ASP A 846 15.87 -6.05 38.59
N LEU A 847 16.56 -6.22 39.72
CA LEU A 847 16.87 -7.54 40.25
C LEU A 847 15.59 -8.31 40.63
N TRP A 848 14.60 -7.61 41.19
CA TRP A 848 13.44 -8.23 41.82
C TRP A 848 12.19 -8.22 40.94
N LEU A 849 12.00 -7.16 40.16
CA LEU A 849 10.74 -6.84 39.50
C LEU A 849 10.73 -7.18 38.00
N ASP A 850 11.89 -7.19 37.35
CA ASP A 850 11.97 -7.53 35.93
C ASP A 850 11.92 -9.05 35.70
N PRO A 851 11.21 -9.53 34.66
CA PRO A 851 11.09 -10.95 34.34
C PRO A 851 12.32 -11.48 33.59
N TRP A 852 13.50 -11.38 34.18
CA TRP A 852 14.77 -11.73 33.54
C TRP A 852 15.16 -13.22 33.68
N ILE A 853 14.47 -13.99 34.53
CA ILE A 853 14.65 -15.44 34.70
C ILE A 853 13.52 -16.17 33.98
N SER A 854 13.76 -16.66 32.76
CA SER A 854 12.78 -17.42 31.97
C SER A 854 11.38 -16.77 31.82
N GLY A 855 11.29 -15.43 31.88
CA GLY A 855 10.03 -14.70 31.81
C GLY A 855 9.31 -14.50 33.15
N GLN A 856 9.95 -14.88 34.26
CA GLN A 856 9.52 -14.65 35.64
C GLN A 856 10.50 -13.70 36.35
N SER A 857 9.97 -12.95 37.31
CA SER A 857 10.75 -12.08 38.18
C SER A 857 11.18 -12.82 39.44
N LEU A 858 12.28 -12.40 40.07
CA LEU A 858 12.76 -13.04 41.29
C LEU A 858 11.73 -12.96 42.43
N LEU A 859 10.97 -11.87 42.50
CA LEU A 859 9.86 -11.71 43.46
C LEU A 859 8.76 -12.77 43.26
N GLU A 860 8.51 -13.21 42.02
CA GLU A 860 7.50 -14.24 41.73
C GLU A 860 8.00 -15.64 42.06
N ILE A 861 9.29 -15.90 41.90
CA ILE A 861 9.91 -17.19 42.22
C ILE A 861 10.01 -17.37 43.73
N MET A 862 10.41 -16.33 44.46
CA MET A 862 10.68 -16.40 45.90
C MET A 862 9.48 -15.99 46.79
N GLY A 863 8.50 -15.28 46.23
CA GLY A 863 7.44 -14.63 47.00
C GLY A 863 7.92 -13.39 47.77
N PRO A 864 6.99 -12.61 48.37
CA PRO A 864 7.34 -11.50 49.24
C PRO A 864 8.08 -12.04 50.49
N GLN A 865 9.33 -11.61 50.67
CA GLN A 865 10.12 -11.94 51.85
C GLN A 865 9.56 -11.24 53.09
N ARG A 866 9.57 -11.95 54.22
CA ARG A 866 8.94 -11.52 55.48
C ARG A 866 9.71 -10.41 56.21
N ASP A 867 10.96 -10.13 55.84
CA ASP A 867 11.84 -9.27 56.61
C ASP A 867 12.28 -8.02 55.83
N GLY A 868 11.51 -6.93 55.89
CA GLY A 868 11.98 -5.52 55.82
C GLY A 868 12.91 -5.03 54.70
N VAL A 869 13.37 -5.85 53.75
CA VAL A 869 14.28 -5.45 52.67
C VAL A 869 13.48 -4.63 51.67
N ALA A 870 13.80 -3.35 51.56
CA ALA A 870 13.25 -2.52 50.51
C ALA A 870 13.69 -3.07 49.15
N TYR A 871 12.77 -3.68 48.40
CA TYR A 871 12.97 -4.18 47.02
C TYR A 871 13.29 -3.08 45.99
N ARG A 872 13.73 -1.90 46.42
CA ARG A 872 13.86 -0.71 45.57
C ARG A 872 15.32 -0.42 45.28
N GLY A 873 15.64 -0.27 43.99
CA GLY A 873 16.93 0.24 43.53
C GLY A 873 18.03 -0.81 43.35
N LEU A 874 17.76 -2.09 43.62
CA LEU A 874 18.68 -3.18 43.32
C LEU A 874 18.53 -3.63 41.87
N THR A 875 19.64 -3.65 41.16
CA THR A 875 19.75 -4.11 39.77
C THR A 875 20.61 -5.36 39.70
N CYS A 876 20.50 -6.14 38.61
CA CYS A 876 21.31 -7.35 38.39
C CYS A 876 22.82 -7.08 38.48
N ARG A 877 23.29 -5.85 38.24
CA ARG A 877 24.69 -5.43 38.44
C ARG A 877 25.22 -5.78 39.83
N HIS A 878 24.38 -5.74 40.86
CA HIS A 878 24.78 -6.01 42.25
C HIS A 878 25.19 -7.46 42.50
N ILE A 879 24.76 -8.39 41.63
CA ILE A 879 25.11 -9.80 41.67
C ILE A 879 25.93 -10.24 40.45
N ILE A 880 26.51 -9.30 39.71
CA ILE A 880 27.42 -9.56 38.58
C ILE A 880 28.79 -8.94 38.89
N ARG A 881 29.83 -9.78 38.99
CA ARG A 881 31.23 -9.33 39.15
C ARG A 881 32.12 -9.95 38.10
N GLY A 882 32.91 -9.13 37.40
CA GLY A 882 33.81 -9.61 36.34
C GLY A 882 33.11 -10.35 35.19
N GLY A 883 31.83 -10.03 34.92
CA GLY A 883 31.03 -10.72 33.90
C GLY A 883 30.47 -12.08 34.34
N VAL A 884 30.53 -12.42 35.63
CA VAL A 884 30.03 -13.68 36.19
C VAL A 884 29.00 -13.41 37.27
N TRP A 885 27.97 -14.27 37.35
CA TRP A 885 26.99 -14.25 38.42
C TRP A 885 27.63 -14.61 39.78
N ARG A 886 27.32 -13.82 40.81
CA ARG A 886 27.69 -14.03 42.22
C ARG A 886 26.46 -13.99 43.15
N PRO A 887 25.46 -14.87 42.93
CA PRO A 887 24.19 -14.85 43.67
C PRO A 887 24.33 -15.32 45.13
N GLU A 888 25.43 -15.97 45.50
CA GLU A 888 25.65 -16.57 46.83
C GLU A 888 25.73 -15.51 47.95
N GLU A 889 26.07 -14.26 47.60
CA GLU A 889 26.12 -13.13 48.53
C GLU A 889 24.73 -12.71 49.06
N TYR A 890 23.63 -13.22 48.47
CA TYR A 890 22.26 -12.75 48.72
C TYR A 890 21.30 -13.81 49.31
N ARG A 891 21.80 -14.89 49.95
CA ARG A 891 20.98 -15.94 50.62
C ARG A 891 19.84 -16.51 49.76
N PHE A 892 20.02 -16.60 48.44
CA PHE A 892 19.05 -17.27 47.57
C PHE A 892 19.05 -18.79 47.80
N THR A 893 17.92 -19.46 47.52
CA THR A 893 17.87 -20.93 47.56
C THR A 893 18.74 -21.52 46.46
N ALA A 894 19.25 -22.75 46.65
CA ALA A 894 20.08 -23.43 45.67
C ALA A 894 19.41 -23.55 44.28
N THR A 895 18.08 -23.75 44.26
CA THR A 895 17.28 -23.79 43.03
C THR A 895 17.30 -22.47 42.26
N VAL A 896 17.11 -21.34 42.95
CA VAL A 896 17.14 -20.00 42.36
C VAL A 896 18.53 -19.66 41.85
N VAL A 897 19.58 -20.01 42.61
CA VAL A 897 20.98 -19.81 42.18
C VAL A 897 21.25 -20.51 40.85
N GLU A 898 20.75 -21.74 40.67
CA GLU A 898 20.93 -22.49 39.44
C GLU A 898 20.18 -21.86 38.26
N GLU A 899 18.94 -21.40 38.46
CA GLU A 899 18.19 -20.67 37.43
C GLU A 899 18.86 -19.36 37.01
N ILE A 900 19.43 -18.61 37.96
CA ILE A 900 20.19 -17.38 37.67
C ILE A 900 21.40 -17.71 36.78
N ARG A 901 22.13 -18.78 37.09
CA ARG A 901 23.33 -19.20 36.34
C ARG A 901 23.02 -19.64 34.90
N GLN A 902 21.78 -20.06 34.62
CA GLN A 902 21.35 -20.39 33.25
C GLN A 902 21.18 -19.13 32.36
N VAL A 903 21.08 -17.93 32.93
CA VAL A 903 21.00 -16.69 32.16
C VAL A 903 22.40 -16.31 31.67
N GLN A 904 22.62 -16.33 30.36
CA GLN A 904 23.91 -15.95 29.77
C GLN A 904 24.21 -14.45 29.92
N ILE A 905 25.43 -14.13 30.36
CA ILE A 905 25.98 -12.77 30.41
C ILE A 905 26.89 -12.55 29.19
N THR A 906 26.70 -11.44 28.48
CA THR A 906 27.65 -10.97 27.45
C THR A 906 28.33 -9.68 27.94
N PRO A 907 29.49 -9.78 28.60
CA PRO A 907 30.13 -8.63 29.27
C PRO A 907 30.61 -7.62 28.22
N THR A 908 29.87 -6.52 28.09
CA THR A 908 30.15 -5.39 27.19
C THR A 908 29.67 -4.11 27.88
N ALA A 909 30.29 -2.96 27.57
CA ALA A 909 29.87 -1.66 28.12
C ALA A 909 28.51 -1.17 27.59
N LEU A 910 27.81 -1.98 26.79
CA LEU A 910 26.52 -1.64 26.21
C LEU A 910 25.38 -1.95 27.19
N SER A 911 24.28 -1.19 27.11
CA SER A 911 23.07 -1.36 27.91
C SER A 911 22.39 -2.72 27.76
N ASP A 912 21.79 -3.26 28.82
CA ASP A 912 21.02 -4.51 28.77
C ASP A 912 19.83 -4.36 27.81
N VAL A 913 19.50 -5.40 27.02
CA VAL A 913 18.43 -5.32 26.00
C VAL A 913 17.37 -6.39 26.17
N TRP A 914 16.11 -6.00 25.92
CA TRP A 914 15.02 -6.96 25.77
C TRP A 914 15.13 -7.64 24.41
N MET A 915 14.94 -8.95 24.41
CA MET A 915 15.03 -9.84 23.25
C MET A 915 13.66 -10.44 22.97
N TRP A 916 13.26 -10.44 21.71
CA TRP A 916 12.07 -11.15 21.27
C TRP A 916 12.41 -12.63 21.02
N ALA A 917 11.80 -13.51 21.81
CA ALA A 917 12.04 -14.96 21.81
C ALA A 917 10.73 -15.72 22.11
N PRO A 918 9.81 -15.80 21.14
CA PRO A 918 8.55 -16.52 21.30
C PRO A 918 8.78 -18.05 21.43
N PRO A 919 7.94 -18.78 22.20
CA PRO A 919 8.08 -20.22 22.38
C PRO A 919 8.06 -20.99 21.05
N GLY A 920 8.85 -22.06 20.96
CA GLY A 920 8.84 -22.97 19.81
C GLY A 920 9.47 -22.43 18.51
N ARG A 921 10.14 -21.27 18.53
CA ARG A 921 10.84 -20.71 17.37
C ARG A 921 12.29 -20.35 17.68
N SER A 922 13.23 -21.06 17.05
CA SER A 922 14.67 -20.79 17.12
C SER A 922 15.15 -19.77 16.08
N GLU A 923 14.42 -19.59 14.97
CA GLU A 923 14.81 -18.68 13.89
C GLU A 923 14.53 -17.19 14.18
N GLY A 924 15.59 -16.39 14.31
CA GLY A 924 15.51 -14.93 14.41
C GLY A 924 15.33 -14.37 15.83
N ALA A 925 15.79 -15.11 16.85
CA ALA A 925 15.79 -14.65 18.25
C ALA A 925 16.51 -13.29 18.38
N GLY A 926 15.80 -12.30 18.93
CA GLY A 926 16.34 -10.99 19.29
C GLY A 926 15.62 -9.79 18.68
N GLU A 927 15.09 -9.90 17.46
CA GLU A 927 14.33 -8.82 16.83
C GLU A 927 12.82 -9.12 16.81
N PHE A 928 12.01 -8.10 17.09
CA PHE A 928 10.56 -8.24 17.08
C PHE A 928 10.02 -8.50 15.67
N ARG A 929 9.36 -9.65 15.49
CA ARG A 929 8.67 -9.99 14.24
C ARG A 929 7.16 -9.97 14.45
N PHE A 930 6.47 -9.12 13.69
CA PHE A 930 5.02 -9.01 13.75
C PHE A 930 4.32 -10.33 13.39
N SER A 931 4.88 -11.11 12.47
CA SER A 931 4.35 -12.43 12.10
C SER A 931 4.37 -13.42 13.27
N SER A 932 5.44 -13.46 14.06
CA SER A 932 5.49 -14.33 15.24
C SER A 932 4.60 -13.84 16.37
N CYS A 933 4.46 -12.52 16.55
CA CYS A 933 3.53 -11.97 17.54
C CYS A 933 2.07 -12.26 17.17
N TYR A 934 1.72 -12.17 15.88
CA TYR A 934 0.41 -12.57 15.38
C TYR A 934 0.14 -14.05 15.62
N ASP A 935 1.14 -14.90 15.37
CA ASP A 935 1.04 -16.34 15.64
C ASP A 935 0.79 -16.64 17.12
N LEU A 936 1.40 -15.87 18.03
CA LEU A 936 1.23 -16.05 19.47
C LEU A 936 -0.20 -15.76 19.99
N VAL A 937 -0.93 -14.83 19.35
CA VAL A 937 -2.26 -14.38 19.84
C VAL A 937 -3.44 -14.93 19.07
N ARG A 938 -3.21 -15.45 17.87
CA ARG A 938 -4.32 -16.01 17.07
C ARG A 938 -4.84 -17.30 17.72
N PRO A 939 -6.10 -17.67 17.44
CA PRO A 939 -6.55 -19.04 17.66
C PRO A 939 -5.69 -20.04 16.87
N HIS A 940 -5.38 -21.17 17.50
CA HIS A 940 -4.67 -22.29 16.90
C HIS A 940 -5.65 -23.44 16.66
N PHE A 941 -5.49 -24.11 15.53
CA PHE A 941 -6.25 -25.30 15.15
C PHE A 941 -5.27 -26.39 14.71
N ASP A 942 -5.75 -27.63 14.66
CA ASP A 942 -4.95 -28.76 14.21
C ASP A 942 -4.53 -28.62 12.74
N ASP A 943 -3.32 -29.09 12.46
CA ASP A 943 -2.81 -29.17 11.09
C ASP A 943 -3.64 -30.16 10.27
N ILE A 944 -3.93 -29.82 9.01
CA ILE A 944 -4.65 -30.71 8.09
C ILE A 944 -3.69 -31.74 7.48
N GLU A 945 -4.11 -33.01 7.43
CA GLU A 945 -3.34 -34.08 6.79
C GLU A 945 -3.15 -33.82 5.29
N GLU A 946 -4.12 -33.17 4.65
CA GLU A 946 -4.10 -32.88 3.21
C GLU A 946 -3.28 -31.64 2.83
N TYR A 947 -2.47 -31.08 3.72
CA TYR A 947 -1.69 -29.86 3.49
C TYR A 947 -0.84 -29.93 2.20
N ASP A 948 -0.09 -31.01 2.04
CA ASP A 948 0.80 -31.19 0.87
C ASP A 948 0.04 -31.34 -0.44
N PHE A 949 -1.20 -31.82 -0.39
CA PHE A 949 -2.06 -31.90 -1.56
C PHE A 949 -2.61 -30.53 -1.96
N VAL A 950 -3.05 -29.74 -0.97
CA VAL A 950 -3.67 -28.42 -1.22
C VAL A 950 -2.62 -27.34 -1.50
N TRP A 951 -1.55 -27.30 -0.71
CA TRP A 951 -0.55 -26.22 -0.69
C TRP A 951 0.84 -26.69 -1.10
N GLY A 952 0.96 -27.89 -1.67
CA GLY A 952 2.21 -28.44 -2.17
C GLY A 952 2.96 -27.53 -3.15
N LYS A 953 4.29 -27.60 -3.13
CA LYS A 953 5.17 -26.82 -4.02
C LYS A 953 4.98 -27.24 -5.49
N GLY A 954 4.89 -26.26 -6.38
CA GLY A 954 4.75 -26.45 -7.84
C GLY A 954 3.29 -26.38 -8.34
N LEU A 955 2.31 -26.44 -7.45
CA LEU A 955 0.89 -26.43 -7.81
C LEU A 955 0.43 -25.00 -8.14
N ALA A 956 -0.18 -24.80 -9.31
CA ALA A 956 -0.73 -23.50 -9.71
C ALA A 956 -1.81 -23.03 -8.71
N ARG A 957 -1.85 -21.72 -8.40
CA ARG A 957 -2.75 -21.16 -7.39
C ARG A 957 -4.24 -21.48 -7.62
N LYS A 958 -4.66 -21.51 -8.89
CA LYS A 958 -6.03 -21.91 -9.31
C LYS A 958 -6.38 -23.33 -8.86
N MET A 959 -5.43 -24.26 -8.96
CA MET A 959 -5.59 -25.67 -8.59
C MET A 959 -5.55 -25.84 -7.07
N GLN A 960 -4.65 -25.12 -6.38
CA GLN A 960 -4.58 -25.12 -4.91
C GLN A 960 -5.92 -24.72 -4.30
N LEU A 961 -6.56 -23.68 -4.83
CA LEU A 961 -7.85 -23.18 -4.33
C LEU A 961 -9.02 -24.11 -4.66
N SER A 962 -8.97 -24.86 -5.76
CA SER A 962 -9.97 -25.87 -6.06
C SER A 962 -9.79 -27.12 -5.19
N ALA A 963 -8.55 -27.60 -5.02
CA ALA A 963 -8.22 -28.67 -4.07
C ALA A 963 -8.62 -28.29 -2.63
N TYR A 964 -8.36 -27.05 -2.23
CA TYR A 964 -8.79 -26.52 -0.94
C TYR A 964 -10.31 -26.60 -0.73
N LYS A 965 -11.09 -26.19 -1.73
CA LYS A 965 -12.55 -26.30 -1.68
C LYS A 965 -13.03 -27.74 -1.71
N LEU A 966 -12.32 -28.64 -2.41
CA LEU A 966 -12.62 -30.07 -2.42
C LEU A 966 -12.44 -30.67 -1.02
N VAL A 967 -11.28 -30.46 -0.39
CA VAL A 967 -10.94 -31.00 0.94
C VAL A 967 -11.94 -30.55 2.01
N LEU A 968 -12.36 -29.29 1.97
CA LEU A 968 -13.37 -28.77 2.90
C LEU A 968 -14.82 -29.19 2.53
N GLY A 969 -15.00 -29.87 1.41
CA GLY A 969 -16.31 -30.21 0.85
C GLY A 969 -17.14 -28.98 0.49
N ARG A 970 -16.53 -27.88 0.05
CA ARG A 970 -17.17 -26.56 -0.19
C ARG A 970 -17.27 -26.15 -1.65
N LEU A 971 -17.12 -27.10 -2.58
CA LEU A 971 -17.47 -26.87 -4.00
C LEU A 971 -18.99 -26.72 -4.14
N LEU A 972 -19.44 -25.80 -5.01
CA LEU A 972 -20.86 -25.49 -5.23
C LEU A 972 -21.49 -26.48 -6.21
N THR A 973 -21.51 -27.76 -5.84
CA THR A 973 -22.23 -28.82 -6.56
C THR A 973 -23.74 -28.62 -6.44
N ARG A 974 -24.53 -29.23 -7.34
CA ARG A 974 -26.01 -29.07 -7.38
C ARG A 974 -26.64 -29.48 -6.04
N ASP A 975 -26.21 -30.57 -5.41
CA ASP A 975 -26.69 -30.97 -4.07
C ASP A 975 -26.46 -29.87 -3.02
N ARG A 976 -25.32 -29.18 -3.08
CA ARG A 976 -24.97 -28.12 -2.16
C ARG A 976 -25.74 -26.83 -2.42
N LEU A 977 -25.95 -26.49 -3.69
CA LEU A 977 -26.79 -25.37 -4.10
C LEU A 977 -28.22 -25.55 -3.58
N LEU A 978 -28.78 -26.77 -3.69
CA LEU A 978 -30.08 -27.11 -3.11
C LEU A 978 -30.12 -26.91 -1.59
N ARG A 979 -29.08 -27.33 -0.85
CA ARG A 979 -28.97 -27.06 0.60
C ARG A 979 -28.90 -25.58 0.95
N PHE A 980 -28.41 -24.74 0.05
CA PHE A 980 -28.43 -23.29 0.20
C PHE A 980 -29.75 -22.65 -0.26
N GLY A 981 -30.76 -23.45 -0.62
CA GLY A 981 -32.05 -22.96 -1.12
C GLY A 981 -31.99 -22.36 -2.52
N VAL A 982 -30.91 -22.62 -3.29
CA VAL A 982 -30.82 -22.20 -4.68
C VAL A 982 -31.61 -23.19 -5.53
N PRO A 983 -32.59 -22.73 -6.34
CA PRO A 983 -33.33 -23.61 -7.22
C PRO A 983 -32.41 -24.21 -8.27
N VAL A 984 -32.35 -25.54 -8.31
CA VAL A 984 -31.64 -26.31 -9.33
C VAL A 984 -32.70 -27.08 -10.13
N PRO A 985 -32.96 -26.73 -11.40
CA PRO A 985 -34.02 -27.36 -12.20
C PRO A 985 -33.83 -28.87 -12.39
N ASP A 986 -32.58 -29.32 -12.47
CA ASP A 986 -32.21 -30.73 -12.61
C ASP A 986 -31.06 -31.06 -11.63
N PRO A 987 -31.25 -31.97 -10.67
CA PRO A 987 -30.21 -32.33 -9.71
C PRO A 987 -29.12 -33.25 -10.29
N LYS A 988 -29.29 -33.81 -11.49
CA LYS A 988 -28.37 -34.80 -12.08
C LYS A 988 -26.97 -34.22 -12.34
N CYS A 989 -25.98 -35.08 -12.52
CA CYS A 989 -24.61 -34.70 -12.85
C CYS A 989 -24.51 -34.27 -14.31
N VAL A 990 -23.92 -33.10 -14.57
CA VAL A 990 -23.80 -32.56 -15.95
C VAL A 990 -22.78 -33.32 -16.81
N LEU A 991 -21.95 -34.15 -16.18
CA LEU A 991 -20.97 -34.93 -16.92
C LEU A 991 -21.56 -36.24 -17.47
N CYS A 992 -22.39 -36.93 -16.68
CA CYS A 992 -22.97 -38.23 -17.06
C CYS A 992 -24.49 -38.26 -17.21
N GLU A 993 -25.21 -37.25 -16.71
CA GLU A 993 -26.67 -37.11 -16.77
C GLU A 993 -27.49 -38.25 -16.14
N THR A 994 -26.85 -39.11 -15.34
CA THR A 994 -27.49 -40.28 -14.72
C THR A 994 -27.88 -40.06 -13.25
N GLU A 995 -26.92 -39.65 -12.42
CA GLU A 995 -27.04 -39.60 -10.96
C GLU A 995 -27.02 -38.16 -10.42
N PRO A 996 -27.53 -37.88 -9.21
CA PRO A 996 -27.43 -36.56 -8.59
C PRO A 996 -25.98 -36.06 -8.43
N GLU A 997 -25.73 -34.79 -8.74
CA GLU A 997 -24.39 -34.19 -8.62
C GLU A 997 -24.03 -33.92 -7.15
N SER A 998 -23.11 -34.73 -6.63
CA SER A 998 -22.39 -34.50 -5.37
C SER A 998 -20.89 -34.45 -5.62
N ILE A 999 -20.08 -34.01 -4.65
CA ILE A 999 -18.62 -34.05 -4.77
C ILE A 999 -18.12 -35.48 -5.00
N GLY A 1000 -18.61 -36.45 -4.22
CA GLY A 1000 -18.26 -37.86 -4.36
C GLY A 1000 -18.60 -38.38 -5.75
N HIS A 1001 -19.81 -38.07 -6.23
CA HIS A 1001 -20.22 -38.48 -7.56
C HIS A 1001 -19.39 -37.81 -8.67
N LEU A 1002 -19.28 -36.48 -8.66
CA LEU A 1002 -18.66 -35.68 -9.71
C LEU A 1002 -17.21 -36.08 -9.99
N PHE A 1003 -16.44 -36.39 -8.94
CA PHE A 1003 -15.00 -36.69 -9.09
C PHE A 1003 -14.67 -38.18 -9.06
N PHE A 1004 -15.45 -39.03 -8.35
CA PHE A 1004 -15.04 -40.41 -8.08
C PHE A 1004 -16.01 -41.49 -8.58
N GLN A 1005 -17.30 -41.19 -8.78
CA GLN A 1005 -18.29 -42.20 -9.20
C GLN A 1005 -18.84 -41.96 -10.61
N CYS A 1006 -18.74 -40.74 -11.13
CA CYS A 1006 -19.15 -40.40 -12.48
C CYS A 1006 -18.31 -41.16 -13.51
N HIS A 1007 -18.93 -41.87 -14.44
CA HIS A 1007 -18.23 -42.69 -15.42
C HIS A 1007 -17.27 -41.87 -16.31
N MET A 1008 -17.65 -40.64 -16.67
CA MET A 1008 -16.80 -39.76 -17.48
C MET A 1008 -15.57 -39.26 -16.70
N ALA A 1009 -15.76 -38.84 -15.44
CA ALA A 1009 -14.65 -38.45 -14.56
C ALA A 1009 -13.75 -39.66 -14.26
N TRP A 1010 -14.34 -40.85 -14.07
CA TRP A 1010 -13.62 -42.09 -13.89
C TRP A 1010 -12.77 -42.46 -15.10
N ASN A 1011 -13.21 -42.22 -16.34
CA ASN A 1011 -12.38 -42.48 -17.52
C ASN A 1011 -11.12 -41.61 -17.54
N ILE A 1012 -11.24 -40.33 -17.16
CA ILE A 1012 -10.07 -39.44 -16.98
C ILE A 1012 -9.16 -40.02 -15.89
N TRP A 1013 -9.76 -40.47 -14.80
CA TRP A 1013 -9.02 -40.92 -13.63
C TRP A 1013 -8.35 -42.28 -13.81
N ALA A 1014 -9.00 -43.22 -14.48
CA ALA A 1014 -8.46 -44.52 -14.88
C ALA A 1014 -7.28 -44.36 -15.83
N GLU A 1015 -7.34 -43.41 -16.76
CA GLU A 1015 -6.22 -43.15 -17.68
C GLU A 1015 -5.02 -42.56 -16.95
N GLN A 1016 -5.22 -41.54 -16.11
CA GLN A 1016 -4.15 -40.96 -15.29
C GLN A 1016 -3.57 -42.00 -14.31
N SER A 1017 -4.44 -42.82 -13.74
CA SER A 1017 -4.07 -43.89 -12.82
C SER A 1017 -3.21 -44.96 -13.49
N ARG A 1018 -3.63 -45.44 -14.66
CA ARG A 1018 -2.91 -46.45 -15.44
C ARG A 1018 -1.56 -45.95 -15.94
N ARG A 1019 -1.51 -44.73 -16.49
CA ARG A 1019 -0.29 -44.17 -17.10
C ARG A 1019 0.74 -43.70 -16.09
N HIS A 1020 0.32 -43.18 -14.93
CA HIS A 1020 1.20 -42.38 -14.08
C HIS A 1020 1.13 -42.68 -12.59
N LEU A 1021 0.02 -43.23 -12.11
CA LEU A 1021 -0.12 -43.55 -10.68
C LEU A 1021 0.12 -45.04 -10.40
N GLY A 1022 0.17 -45.90 -11.42
CA GLY A 1022 0.44 -47.33 -11.22
C GLY A 1022 -0.76 -48.08 -10.65
N GLY A 1023 -1.96 -47.79 -11.17
CA GLY A 1023 -3.16 -48.64 -10.99
C GLY A 1023 -3.92 -48.47 -9.67
N VAL A 1024 -4.21 -47.23 -9.27
CA VAL A 1024 -5.19 -46.92 -8.20
C VAL A 1024 -6.53 -47.60 -8.55
N GLY A 1025 -7.06 -48.40 -7.62
CA GLY A 1025 -8.35 -49.08 -7.76
C GLY A 1025 -9.55 -48.13 -7.73
N ARG A 1026 -10.78 -48.67 -7.85
CA ARG A 1026 -12.06 -47.92 -7.68
C ARG A 1026 -12.28 -47.50 -6.23
N GLU A 1027 -11.40 -46.67 -5.70
CA GLU A 1027 -11.59 -46.00 -4.42
C GLU A 1027 -12.72 -44.97 -4.54
N ARG A 1028 -13.57 -44.86 -3.50
CA ARG A 1028 -14.79 -44.04 -3.54
C ARG A 1028 -14.61 -42.68 -2.90
N ASP A 1029 -13.51 -42.45 -2.19
CA ASP A 1029 -13.20 -41.19 -1.51
C ASP A 1029 -11.81 -40.65 -1.85
N PHE A 1030 -11.67 -39.32 -1.89
CA PHE A 1030 -10.41 -38.65 -2.20
C PHE A 1030 -9.36 -38.83 -1.09
N ARG A 1031 -9.80 -38.97 0.16
CA ARG A 1031 -8.89 -39.18 1.30
C ARG A 1031 -8.24 -40.54 1.27
N GLU A 1032 -8.97 -41.56 0.82
CA GLU A 1032 -8.42 -42.90 0.56
C GLU A 1032 -7.32 -42.83 -0.50
N ILE A 1033 -7.55 -42.08 -1.58
CA ILE A 1033 -6.55 -41.88 -2.64
C ILE A 1033 -5.32 -41.15 -2.11
N LEU A 1034 -5.50 -40.09 -1.31
CA LEU A 1034 -4.38 -39.37 -0.72
C LEU A 1034 -3.60 -40.23 0.26
N LYS A 1035 -4.29 -41.04 1.06
CA LYS A 1035 -3.69 -42.01 1.98
C LYS A 1035 -2.92 -43.08 1.21
N TRP A 1036 -3.49 -43.62 0.14
CA TRP A 1036 -2.80 -44.57 -0.74
C TRP A 1036 -1.54 -43.98 -1.38
N ILE A 1037 -1.58 -42.73 -1.83
CA ILE A 1037 -0.39 -42.01 -2.35
C ILE A 1037 0.67 -41.85 -1.24
N GLY A 1038 0.25 -41.63 0.00
CA GLY A 1038 1.13 -41.48 1.16
C GLY A 1038 1.71 -42.81 1.69
N ASP A 1039 0.92 -43.87 1.68
CA ASP A 1039 1.22 -45.18 2.30
C ASP A 1039 2.07 -46.09 1.41
N ARG A 1040 2.30 -45.73 0.14
CA ARG A 1040 3.20 -46.45 -0.78
C ARG A 1040 4.66 -46.36 -0.31
N ARG A 1041 5.01 -47.20 0.67
CA ARG A 1041 6.37 -47.37 1.21
C ARG A 1041 7.31 -47.83 0.10
N GLY A 1042 8.37 -47.07 -0.15
CA GLY A 1042 9.47 -47.43 -1.08
C GLY A 1042 9.58 -46.59 -2.36
N MET A 1043 8.68 -45.65 -2.64
CA MET A 1043 8.81 -44.73 -3.79
C MET A 1043 9.47 -43.40 -3.44
N GLU A 1044 10.20 -42.83 -4.41
CA GLU A 1044 10.88 -41.53 -4.30
C GLU A 1044 9.87 -40.40 -3.98
N GLN A 1045 10.22 -39.47 -3.08
CA GLN A 1045 9.37 -38.34 -2.69
C GLN A 1045 8.94 -37.47 -3.90
N SER A 1046 9.72 -37.53 -4.99
CA SER A 1046 9.43 -36.93 -6.30
C SER A 1046 8.15 -37.51 -6.94
N TRP A 1047 7.92 -38.83 -6.81
CA TRP A 1047 6.76 -39.52 -7.37
C TRP A 1047 5.47 -39.10 -6.64
N ALA A 1048 5.47 -39.14 -5.31
CA ALA A 1048 4.30 -38.75 -4.51
C ALA A 1048 3.89 -37.29 -4.78
N ARG A 1049 4.87 -36.40 -4.98
CA ARG A 1049 4.62 -35.01 -5.38
C ARG A 1049 3.99 -34.92 -6.77
N ARG A 1050 4.50 -35.63 -7.77
CA ARG A 1050 3.92 -35.69 -9.13
C ARG A 1050 2.51 -36.28 -9.11
N ALA A 1051 2.27 -37.32 -8.33
CA ALA A 1051 0.95 -37.94 -8.15
C ALA A 1051 -0.07 -36.94 -7.59
N ARG A 1052 0.28 -36.18 -6.55
CA ARG A 1052 -0.57 -35.12 -5.98
C ARG A 1052 -0.84 -34.00 -6.97
N LEU A 1053 0.18 -33.57 -7.74
CA LEU A 1053 0.02 -32.57 -8.81
C LEU A 1053 -0.98 -33.03 -9.87
N ARG A 1054 -0.88 -34.27 -10.32
CA ARG A 1054 -1.81 -34.86 -11.30
C ARG A 1054 -3.23 -34.95 -10.75
N LEU A 1055 -3.41 -35.42 -9.52
CA LEU A 1055 -4.72 -35.46 -8.86
C LEU A 1055 -5.34 -34.06 -8.80
N ALA A 1056 -4.59 -33.05 -8.36
CA ALA A 1056 -5.11 -31.69 -8.27
C ALA A 1056 -5.43 -31.09 -9.65
N ALA A 1057 -4.63 -31.39 -10.68
CA ALA A 1057 -4.90 -30.99 -12.05
C ALA A 1057 -6.17 -31.66 -12.60
N SER A 1058 -6.37 -32.96 -12.36
CA SER A 1058 -7.59 -33.68 -12.73
C SER A 1058 -8.82 -33.07 -12.07
N VAL A 1059 -8.78 -32.84 -10.76
CA VAL A 1059 -9.88 -32.16 -10.03
C VAL A 1059 -10.18 -30.79 -10.63
N TRP A 1060 -9.14 -29.99 -10.93
CA TRP A 1060 -9.32 -28.68 -11.55
C TRP A 1060 -9.99 -28.76 -12.92
N HIS A 1061 -9.52 -29.64 -13.81
CA HIS A 1061 -10.03 -29.73 -15.17
C HIS A 1061 -11.42 -30.37 -15.24
N VAL A 1062 -11.73 -31.36 -14.39
CA VAL A 1062 -13.09 -31.90 -14.24
C VAL A 1062 -14.05 -30.82 -13.73
N TRP A 1063 -13.65 -30.06 -12.71
CA TRP A 1063 -14.43 -28.94 -12.19
C TRP A 1063 -14.66 -27.85 -13.25
N ARG A 1064 -13.62 -27.55 -14.04
CA ARG A 1064 -13.68 -26.58 -15.13
C ARG A 1064 -14.64 -27.04 -16.23
N GLU A 1065 -14.54 -28.30 -16.67
CA GLU A 1065 -15.41 -28.87 -17.70
C GLU A 1065 -16.89 -28.86 -17.25
N ARG A 1066 -17.16 -29.26 -16.00
CA ARG A 1066 -18.52 -29.16 -15.43
C ARG A 1066 -19.07 -27.74 -15.51
N ASN A 1067 -18.29 -26.74 -15.12
CA ASN A 1067 -18.72 -25.34 -15.20
C ASN A 1067 -18.88 -24.86 -16.65
N ARG A 1068 -18.03 -25.34 -17.56
CA ARG A 1068 -18.11 -25.02 -18.99
C ARG A 1068 -19.43 -25.49 -19.60
N ARG A 1069 -19.85 -26.72 -19.30
CA ARG A 1069 -21.14 -27.25 -19.77
C ARG A 1069 -22.32 -26.47 -19.22
N ILE A 1070 -22.28 -26.08 -17.95
CA ILE A 1070 -23.37 -25.34 -17.29
C ILE A 1070 -23.48 -23.90 -17.79
N TYR A 1071 -22.37 -23.19 -17.90
CA TYR A 1071 -22.37 -21.74 -18.11
C TYR A 1071 -22.06 -21.32 -19.55
N GLU A 1072 -21.37 -22.15 -20.32
CA GLU A 1072 -21.00 -21.89 -21.72
C GLU A 1072 -21.74 -22.79 -22.71
N GLY A 1073 -22.37 -23.88 -22.25
CA GLY A 1073 -23.01 -24.87 -23.13
C GLY A 1073 -22.02 -25.64 -24.02
N LEU A 1074 -20.72 -25.60 -23.70
CA LEU A 1074 -19.66 -26.26 -24.45
C LEU A 1074 -19.19 -27.53 -23.73
N SER A 1075 -18.89 -28.58 -24.48
CA SER A 1075 -18.32 -29.83 -23.98
C SER A 1075 -16.96 -30.13 -24.62
N THR A 1076 -16.04 -30.66 -23.82
CA THR A 1076 -14.72 -31.09 -24.27
C THR A 1076 -14.65 -32.63 -24.23
N PRO A 1077 -14.18 -33.30 -25.30
CA PRO A 1077 -13.94 -34.74 -25.26
C PRO A 1077 -12.92 -35.13 -24.18
N VAL A 1078 -13.05 -36.34 -23.62
CA VAL A 1078 -12.16 -36.87 -22.56
C VAL A 1078 -10.68 -36.77 -22.94
N VAL A 1079 -10.34 -37.06 -24.20
CA VAL A 1079 -8.97 -36.98 -24.72
C VAL A 1079 -8.41 -35.56 -24.63
N GLY A 1080 -9.21 -34.54 -24.98
CA GLY A 1080 -8.81 -33.15 -24.85
C GLY A 1080 -8.62 -32.71 -23.40
N ILE A 1081 -9.41 -33.25 -22.46
CA ILE A 1081 -9.23 -32.98 -21.03
C ILE A 1081 -7.92 -33.60 -20.52
N LEU A 1082 -7.62 -34.83 -20.93
CA LEU A 1082 -6.37 -35.52 -20.59
C LEU A 1082 -5.14 -34.76 -21.10
N HIS A 1083 -5.16 -34.29 -22.35
CA HIS A 1083 -4.09 -33.49 -22.93
C HIS A 1083 -3.86 -32.18 -22.14
N ASN A 1084 -4.94 -31.49 -21.76
CA ASN A 1084 -4.84 -30.28 -20.93
C ASN A 1084 -4.24 -30.55 -19.54
N ILE A 1085 -4.55 -31.71 -18.93
CA ILE A 1085 -3.96 -32.14 -17.66
C ILE A 1085 -2.46 -32.40 -17.85
N GLU A 1086 -2.06 -33.13 -18.89
CA GLU A 1086 -0.66 -33.44 -19.17
C GLU A 1086 0.17 -32.17 -19.42
N SER A 1087 -0.33 -31.25 -20.24
CA SER A 1087 0.30 -29.96 -20.53
C SER A 1087 0.52 -29.12 -19.27
N ASP A 1088 -0.53 -28.93 -18.45
CA ASP A 1088 -0.43 -28.18 -17.18
C ASP A 1088 0.59 -28.85 -16.22
N VAL A 1089 0.61 -30.18 -16.14
CA VAL A 1089 1.53 -30.91 -15.24
C VAL A 1089 2.98 -30.83 -15.71
N LEU A 1090 3.24 -30.88 -17.02
CA LEU A 1090 4.58 -30.69 -17.59
C LEU A 1090 5.14 -29.31 -17.25
N VAL A 1091 4.31 -28.27 -17.34
CA VAL A 1091 4.71 -26.88 -16.98
C VAL A 1091 4.98 -26.75 -15.48
N MET A 1092 4.25 -27.46 -14.63
CA MET A 1092 4.37 -27.41 -13.17
C MET A 1092 5.46 -28.32 -12.60
N SER A 1093 6.04 -29.21 -13.42
CA SER A 1093 7.05 -30.19 -13.03
C SER A 1093 8.38 -29.93 -13.74
N PRO A 1094 9.10 -28.83 -13.42
CA PRO A 1094 10.50 -28.71 -13.78
C PRO A 1094 11.36 -29.70 -12.97
#